data_AF-A0AAW0Q0S5-F1
#
_entry.id   AF-A0AAW0Q0S5-F1
#
_cell.length_a   1.000
_cell.length_b   1.000
_cell.length_c   1.000
_cell.angle_alpha   90.00
_cell.angle_beta   90.00
_cell.angle_gamma   90.00
#
_symmetry.space_group_name_H-M   'P 1'
#
loop_
_entity.id
_entity.type
_entity.pdbx_description
1 polymer ?
#
loop_
_entity_poly.entity_id
_entity_poly.type
_entity_poly.pdbx_seq_one_letter_code
_entity_poly.pdbx_strand_id
1 'polypeptide(L)'
;MAGVRALGVLSRLTSRKYALFTGNSFRSFSVAPAMLARTHVNYEVKGDVAVIRINDPTSKVNTLSIQMQKEMTEVMSEVWADNAIQSAVLISSKPGCFIAGADINMIQSCNSEEEVTKLSQEGQKMFEQVEKSPKPIVAAINGSCLGEFAIACQYRIATKSKKTVLGTPEVMLGLLPGAGGTQRLPKMVGLPSAFDMMLTGRNIRADKAKKMGLVDQLIDPLGPGLKSPEERTIEYLEEIAVECARGIANKKISLHKPKGTMQKIQDYVMSFEFVRNQIYKTVHGKVMKQSKGLYPAPLKIIECVKTGVEQGPIAGYLAEAQNFGKLARTSESAALIGLYHGQVACKKNRFGAPQKDVKTLAILGAGLMGAGIAQVTVDKGVHTILKDTTEAGLARGQQQRSITSFERDSILSNLTGQLDYSGFEKADMVIEAVFEDIKIKHAVLKEVEAVIGMHYFSPVDKMQLLEIITTDQTSKDTTASAVAVGLKQGKVIIVVGDGPGFYTTRCLAPILAEAIRVLQEGSDPKKLDGLTTSFGFPVGAATLIDEVESMWRLTWLKTSGKPSDRDSGEEMWRCCRLWWTSDSKVELLNSANIRVYIQPTKISRKSGKGCYIYQPGSKRKDLNSGIDDILEKYKLTPNPSVSSDSDVQYRLISRFVNEALLCLQEGILNSPLEGDVGAVFGLGFPPCLGGPFRFVDSFGADNLVAKMKQFEAVYGSPFTPCQLLLDHAKDPSKKFYK
;
A
#
# COMPACT_ATOMS: atom_id res chain seq x y z
N MET A 1 48.45 -17.28 -58.97
CA MET A 1 49.86 -17.06 -58.61
C MET A 1 50.15 -15.55 -58.63
N ALA A 2 50.66 -15.02 -57.52
CA ALA A 2 51.21 -13.66 -57.36
C ALA A 2 52.49 -13.49 -58.21
N GLY A 3 53.04 -12.32 -58.52
CA GLY A 3 52.90 -10.95 -58.00
C GLY A 3 54.32 -10.33 -58.01
N VAL A 4 54.52 -9.20 -58.68
CA VAL A 4 55.79 -8.76 -59.29
C VAL A 4 56.29 -7.41 -58.72
N ARG A 5 57.63 -7.22 -58.77
CA ARG A 5 58.49 -5.99 -58.69
C ARG A 5 58.96 -5.56 -57.27
N ALA A 6 60.26 -5.54 -56.89
CA ALA A 6 61.53 -5.06 -57.49
C ALA A 6 61.54 -3.53 -57.69
N LEU A 7 62.51 -2.67 -57.30
CA LEU A 7 63.91 -2.63 -56.81
C LEU A 7 64.05 -1.22 -56.14
N GLY A 8 65.04 -0.78 -55.35
CA GLY A 8 66.32 -1.30 -54.88
C GLY A 8 67.11 -0.19 -54.14
N VAL A 9 67.93 -0.62 -53.17
CA VAL A 9 69.29 -0.16 -52.77
C VAL A 9 69.55 1.26 -52.23
N LEU A 10 69.80 1.31 -50.92
CA LEU A 10 70.83 2.06 -50.15
C LEU A 10 71.62 3.21 -50.80
N SER A 11 71.63 4.40 -50.17
CA SER A 11 72.85 5.20 -49.92
C SER A 11 72.59 6.56 -49.20
N ARG A 12 73.17 6.68 -47.99
CA ARG A 12 73.93 7.82 -47.39
C ARG A 12 73.26 9.18 -47.04
N LEU A 13 73.31 9.44 -45.72
CA LEU A 13 73.84 10.62 -45.00
C LEU A 13 73.94 12.00 -45.71
N THR A 14 73.29 12.96 -45.02
CA THR A 14 73.60 14.40 -44.84
C THR A 14 73.53 15.36 -46.02
N SER A 15 72.51 16.26 -46.02
CA SER A 15 72.69 17.72 -45.87
C SER A 15 71.37 18.50 -45.97
N ARG A 16 71.13 19.33 -44.94
CA ARG A 16 70.35 20.59 -44.86
C ARG A 16 69.50 21.05 -46.08
N LYS A 17 68.19 21.27 -45.81
CA LYS A 17 67.48 22.57 -45.76
C LYS A 17 65.99 22.33 -46.01
N TYR A 18 65.12 22.45 -45.01
CA TYR A 18 63.72 22.84 -45.26
C TYR A 18 63.19 23.72 -44.13
N ALA A 19 62.35 24.65 -44.56
CA ALA A 19 62.03 25.92 -43.94
C ALA A 19 61.15 25.82 -42.69
N LEU A 20 61.29 26.84 -41.84
CA LEU A 20 60.35 27.19 -40.79
C LEU A 20 59.00 27.57 -41.41
N PHE A 21 57.97 26.79 -41.14
CA PHE A 21 56.58 27.24 -41.16
C PHE A 21 55.99 27.06 -39.76
N THR A 22 55.50 28.18 -39.24
CA THR A 22 54.84 28.37 -37.95
C THR A 22 53.50 27.65 -37.92
N GLY A 23 53.44 26.49 -37.26
CA GLY A 23 52.18 25.84 -36.90
C GLY A 23 51.81 26.17 -35.46
N ASN A 24 50.88 27.10 -35.26
CA ASN A 24 50.25 27.34 -33.96
C ASN A 24 49.59 26.04 -33.48
N SER A 25 50.23 25.35 -32.55
CA SER A 25 49.59 24.27 -31.79
C SER A 25 48.70 24.90 -30.73
N PHE A 26 47.48 25.29 -31.10
CA PHE A 26 46.44 25.55 -30.12
C PHE A 26 46.07 24.21 -29.47
N ARG A 27 46.66 23.92 -28.31
CA ARG A 27 46.06 22.99 -27.36
C ARG A 27 44.84 23.69 -26.79
N SER A 28 43.67 23.33 -27.28
CA SER A 28 42.40 23.64 -26.61
C SER A 28 42.37 22.88 -25.29
N PHE A 29 42.85 23.52 -24.23
CA PHE A 29 42.45 23.14 -22.88
C PHE A 29 40.95 23.43 -22.79
N SER A 30 40.13 22.38 -22.82
CA SER A 30 38.78 22.46 -22.30
C SER A 30 38.90 22.74 -20.81
N VAL A 31 38.81 24.02 -20.45
CA VAL A 31 38.56 24.42 -19.07
C VAL A 31 37.08 24.13 -18.86
N ALA A 32 36.75 22.88 -18.49
CA ALA A 32 35.51 22.65 -17.78
C ALA A 32 35.59 23.51 -16.51
N PRO A 33 34.63 24.42 -16.24
CA PRO A 33 34.52 25.01 -14.92
C PRO A 33 34.47 23.83 -13.95
N ALA A 34 35.28 23.88 -12.89
CA ALA A 34 35.22 22.86 -11.86
C ALA A 34 33.75 22.76 -11.40
N MET A 35 33.07 21.66 -11.77
CA MET A 35 31.75 21.39 -11.24
C MET A 35 31.90 21.41 -9.72
N LEU A 36 31.16 22.29 -9.05
CA LEU A 36 30.93 22.10 -7.62
C LEU A 36 30.34 20.69 -7.49
N ALA A 37 31.07 19.78 -6.84
CA ALA A 37 30.64 18.41 -6.65
C ALA A 37 29.40 18.44 -5.76
N ARG A 38 28.22 18.43 -6.38
CA ARG A 38 26.93 18.38 -5.72
C ARG A 38 26.62 16.93 -5.37
N THR A 39 25.93 16.73 -4.26
CA THR A 39 25.71 15.39 -3.72
C THR A 39 24.49 14.71 -4.36
N HIS A 40 23.42 15.45 -4.65
CA HIS A 40 22.13 14.90 -5.10
C HIS A 40 21.82 15.19 -6.56
N VAL A 41 22.20 16.37 -7.06
CA VAL A 41 21.90 16.81 -8.44
C VAL A 41 23.19 17.21 -9.14
N ASN A 42 23.56 16.44 -10.16
CA ASN A 42 24.68 16.75 -11.03
C ASN A 42 24.18 16.97 -12.47
N TYR A 43 24.97 17.59 -13.32
CA TYR A 43 24.62 17.70 -14.74
C TYR A 43 25.84 17.53 -15.64
N GLU A 44 25.62 17.28 -16.92
CA GLU A 44 26.66 17.21 -17.94
C GLU A 44 26.14 17.92 -19.19
N VAL A 45 27.01 18.58 -19.95
CA VAL A 45 26.59 19.23 -21.21
C VAL A 45 26.98 18.36 -22.39
N LYS A 46 26.00 17.94 -23.19
CA LYS A 46 26.18 17.15 -24.41
C LYS A 46 25.83 18.00 -25.63
N GLY A 47 26.82 18.72 -26.13
CA GLY A 47 26.64 19.71 -27.20
C GLY A 47 25.85 20.91 -26.68
N ASP A 48 24.63 21.09 -27.18
CA ASP A 48 23.69 22.17 -26.84
C ASP A 48 22.62 21.76 -25.80
N VAL A 49 22.75 20.57 -25.20
CA VAL A 49 21.77 20.01 -24.26
C VAL A 49 22.41 19.74 -22.90
N ALA A 50 21.82 20.25 -21.82
CA ALA A 50 22.19 19.90 -20.45
C ALA A 50 21.48 18.61 -20.01
N VAL A 51 22.22 17.61 -19.53
CA VAL A 51 21.69 16.37 -18.97
C VAL A 51 21.82 16.44 -17.45
N ILE A 52 20.72 16.78 -16.78
CA ILE A 52 20.61 16.87 -15.33
C ILE A 52 20.28 15.48 -14.77
N ARG A 53 21.14 14.99 -13.89
CA ARG A 53 21.10 13.68 -13.26
C ARG A 53 20.74 13.81 -11.78
N ILE A 54 19.65 13.16 -11.40
CA ILE A 54 19.25 13.02 -10.00
C ILE A 54 19.79 11.71 -9.45
N ASN A 55 20.47 11.78 -8.31
CA ASN A 55 20.90 10.61 -7.55
C ASN A 55 21.07 10.95 -6.07
N ASP A 56 20.13 10.55 -5.23
CA ASP A 56 20.29 10.66 -3.78
C ASP A 56 21.26 9.57 -3.26
N PRO A 57 22.48 9.88 -2.78
CA PRO A 57 23.43 8.86 -2.35
C PRO A 57 22.99 8.15 -1.06
N THR A 58 22.11 8.76 -0.26
CA THR A 58 21.70 8.26 1.07
C THR A 58 20.57 7.24 1.00
N SER A 59 19.77 7.28 -0.07
CA SER A 59 18.55 6.49 -0.20
C SER A 59 18.59 5.55 -1.41
N LYS A 60 17.85 4.44 -1.31
CA LYS A 60 17.63 3.53 -2.45
C LYS A 60 16.72 4.14 -3.53
N VAL A 61 15.95 5.17 -3.18
CA VAL A 61 15.03 5.88 -4.06
C VAL A 61 15.33 7.37 -4.02
N ASN A 62 15.09 8.09 -5.11
CA ASN A 62 15.23 9.55 -5.10
C ASN A 62 13.98 10.17 -4.46
N THR A 63 14.17 11.00 -3.44
CA THR A 63 13.10 11.80 -2.82
C THR A 63 13.41 13.28 -2.96
N LEU A 64 12.38 14.11 -3.09
CA LEU A 64 12.54 15.56 -3.12
C LEU A 64 12.79 16.07 -1.70
N SER A 65 14.05 16.05 -1.29
CA SER A 65 14.53 16.66 -0.04
C SER A 65 14.77 18.16 -0.21
N ILE A 66 14.83 18.91 0.89
CA ILE A 66 15.18 20.35 0.88
C ILE A 66 16.53 20.57 0.17
N GLN A 67 17.50 19.70 0.46
CA GLN A 67 18.83 19.77 -0.14
C GLN A 67 18.77 19.52 -1.65
N MET A 68 18.02 18.51 -2.11
CA MET A 68 17.82 18.24 -3.52
C MET A 68 17.13 19.42 -4.24
N GLN A 69 16.12 20.03 -3.61
CA GLN A 69 15.44 21.21 -4.15
C GLN A 69 16.39 22.40 -4.31
N LYS A 70 17.25 22.64 -3.31
CA LYS A 70 18.26 23.71 -3.36
C LYS A 70 19.27 23.47 -4.49
N GLU A 71 19.86 22.28 -4.56
CA GLU A 71 20.83 21.92 -5.60
C GLU A 71 20.19 21.97 -7.00
N MET A 72 18.94 21.51 -7.14
CA MET A 72 18.20 21.61 -8.40
C MET A 72 18.01 23.07 -8.81
N THR A 73 17.64 23.96 -7.89
CA THR A 73 17.44 25.39 -8.19
C THR A 73 18.75 26.05 -8.65
N GLU A 74 19.88 25.72 -8.02
CA GLU A 74 21.21 26.19 -8.42
C GLU A 74 21.58 25.69 -9.83
N VAL A 75 21.45 24.39 -10.09
CA VAL A 75 21.72 23.78 -11.40
C VAL A 75 20.85 24.39 -12.49
N MET A 76 19.55 24.57 -12.23
CA MET A 76 18.64 25.18 -13.19
C MET A 76 19.03 26.62 -13.51
N SER A 77 19.48 27.39 -12.52
CA SER A 77 19.94 28.77 -12.71
C SER A 77 21.20 28.84 -13.58
N GLU A 78 22.16 27.93 -13.37
CA GLU A 78 23.36 27.79 -14.22
C GLU A 78 22.98 27.43 -15.66
N VAL A 79 22.11 26.43 -15.82
CA VAL A 79 21.62 25.99 -17.12
C VAL A 79 20.86 27.10 -17.85
N TRP A 80 20.11 27.96 -17.15
CA TRP A 80 19.44 29.09 -17.77
C TRP A 80 20.40 30.21 -18.18
N ALA A 81 21.41 30.51 -17.35
CA ALA A 81 22.38 31.56 -17.61
C ALA A 81 23.33 31.23 -18.78
N ASP A 82 23.66 29.96 -19.00
CA ASP A 82 24.62 29.56 -20.03
C ASP A 82 24.01 29.56 -21.45
N ASN A 83 24.37 30.55 -22.27
CA ASN A 83 23.87 30.70 -23.64
C ASN A 83 24.30 29.56 -24.60
N ALA A 84 25.31 28.76 -24.27
CA ALA A 84 25.69 27.60 -25.07
C ALA A 84 24.63 26.49 -25.01
N ILE A 85 23.86 26.43 -23.92
CA ILE A 85 22.82 25.44 -23.69
C ILE A 85 21.49 25.95 -24.24
N GLN A 86 20.85 25.17 -25.11
CA GLN A 86 19.57 25.48 -25.75
C GLN A 86 18.40 24.67 -25.18
N SER A 87 18.66 23.51 -24.55
CA SER A 87 17.64 22.67 -23.92
C SER A 87 18.23 21.82 -22.78
N ALA A 88 17.36 21.19 -21.99
CA ALA A 88 17.78 20.32 -20.89
C ALA A 88 16.99 19.00 -20.85
N VAL A 89 17.59 17.99 -20.26
CA VAL A 89 17.02 16.67 -19.96
C VAL A 89 17.15 16.43 -18.48
N LEU A 90 16.09 15.97 -17.83
CA LEU A 90 16.08 15.54 -16.44
C LEU A 90 15.95 14.03 -16.38
N ILE A 91 16.96 13.33 -15.87
CA ILE A 91 17.00 11.87 -15.78
C ILE A 91 17.46 11.43 -14.38
N SER A 92 17.01 10.25 -13.95
CA SER A 92 17.52 9.60 -12.74
C SER A 92 18.69 8.69 -13.09
N SER A 93 19.74 8.73 -12.28
CA SER A 93 20.84 7.74 -12.37
C SER A 93 20.53 6.46 -11.60
N LYS A 94 19.45 6.42 -10.80
CA LYS A 94 19.07 5.24 -10.03
C LYS A 94 18.25 4.25 -10.89
N PRO A 95 18.61 2.96 -10.90
CA PRO A 95 17.82 1.96 -11.61
C PRO A 95 16.45 1.79 -10.94
N GLY A 96 15.38 1.79 -11.74
CA GLY A 96 14.03 1.48 -11.28
C GLY A 96 13.31 2.58 -10.49
N CYS A 97 13.91 3.76 -10.30
CA CYS A 97 13.27 4.91 -9.66
C CYS A 97 13.67 6.22 -10.34
N PHE A 98 12.68 7.01 -10.75
CA PHE A 98 12.87 8.39 -11.18
C PHE A 98 12.86 9.29 -9.93
N ILE A 99 11.68 9.45 -9.34
CA ILE A 99 11.41 10.21 -8.11
C ILE A 99 10.26 9.51 -7.37
N ALA A 100 10.40 9.27 -6.07
CA ALA A 100 9.42 8.59 -5.23
C ALA A 100 8.42 9.55 -4.55
N GLY A 101 8.60 10.86 -4.71
CA GLY A 101 7.78 11.92 -4.12
C GLY A 101 8.60 12.83 -3.21
N ALA A 102 7.90 13.68 -2.46
CA ALA A 102 8.50 14.50 -1.41
C ALA A 102 8.93 13.63 -0.22
N ASP A 103 10.00 14.04 0.46
CA ASP A 103 10.40 13.39 1.70
C ASP A 103 9.39 13.70 2.80
N ILE A 104 8.75 12.65 3.34
CA ILE A 104 7.72 12.74 4.38
C ILE A 104 8.31 13.37 5.66
N ASN A 105 9.60 13.13 5.93
CA ASN A 105 10.26 13.68 7.12
C ASN A 105 10.28 15.22 7.09
N MET A 106 10.28 15.83 5.90
CA MET A 106 10.20 17.30 5.77
C MET A 106 8.89 17.83 6.35
N ILE A 107 7.78 17.17 6.03
CA ILE A 107 6.44 17.56 6.52
C ILE A 107 6.35 17.35 8.03
N GLN A 108 6.92 16.25 8.54
CA GLN A 108 6.94 15.95 9.98
C GLN A 108 7.83 16.91 10.77
N SER A 109 8.88 17.46 10.16
CA SER A 109 9.80 18.40 10.82
C SER A 109 9.22 19.80 11.01
N CYS A 110 8.21 20.18 10.22
CA CYS A 110 7.50 21.45 10.40
C CYS A 110 6.63 21.39 11.66
N ASN A 111 6.51 22.49 12.40
CA ASN A 111 5.74 22.56 13.64
C ASN A 111 4.37 23.23 13.45
N SER A 112 4.22 24.10 12.43
CA SER A 112 2.99 24.87 12.21
C SER A 112 2.38 24.63 10.82
N GLU A 113 1.08 24.95 10.68
CA GLU A 113 0.36 24.91 9.39
C GLU A 113 1.00 25.86 8.37
N GLU A 114 1.44 27.04 8.82
CA GLU A 114 2.04 28.08 8.00
C GLU A 114 3.40 27.65 7.45
N GLU A 115 4.22 26.95 8.24
CA GLU A 115 5.51 26.41 7.79
C GLU A 115 5.30 25.39 6.65
N VAL A 116 4.34 24.48 6.80
CA VAL A 116 4.02 23.49 5.76
C VAL A 116 3.42 24.15 4.52
N THR A 117 2.57 25.17 4.72
CA THR A 117 2.02 25.97 3.62
C THR A 117 3.13 26.66 2.84
N LYS A 118 4.11 27.24 3.54
CA LYS A 118 5.28 27.89 2.93
C LYS A 118 6.13 26.88 2.15
N LEU A 119 6.34 25.69 2.70
CA LEU A 119 7.05 24.61 2.02
C LEU A 119 6.38 24.24 0.68
N SER A 120 5.05 24.11 0.69
CA SER A 120 4.26 23.88 -0.53
C SER A 120 4.43 25.03 -1.53
N GLN A 121 4.35 26.28 -1.10
CA GLN A 121 4.57 27.45 -1.97
C GLN A 121 5.98 27.49 -2.58
N GLU A 122 7.01 27.12 -1.82
CA GLU A 122 8.38 27.04 -2.31
C GLU A 122 8.54 25.94 -3.38
N GLY A 123 7.92 24.78 -3.16
CA GLY A 123 7.82 23.71 -4.17
C GLY A 123 7.09 24.14 -5.44
N GLN A 124 5.95 24.82 -5.29
CA GLN A 124 5.18 25.38 -6.41
C GLN A 124 6.02 26.37 -7.23
N LYS A 125 6.75 27.28 -6.56
CA LYS A 125 7.64 28.25 -7.23
C LYS A 125 8.71 27.56 -8.05
N MET A 126 9.37 26.55 -7.48
CA MET A 126 10.39 25.79 -8.22
C MET A 126 9.80 25.12 -9.47
N PHE A 127 8.65 24.46 -9.35
CA PHE A 127 8.00 23.81 -10.49
C PHE A 127 7.45 24.83 -11.51
N GLU A 128 7.01 26.00 -11.07
CA GLU A 128 6.60 27.07 -11.98
C GLU A 128 7.79 27.60 -12.80
N GLN A 129 8.97 27.74 -12.20
CA GLN A 129 10.17 28.13 -12.93
C GLN A 129 10.59 27.08 -13.97
N VAL A 130 10.44 25.79 -13.64
CA VAL A 130 10.66 24.67 -14.57
C VAL A 130 9.62 24.72 -15.70
N GLU A 131 8.34 24.95 -15.39
CA GLU A 131 7.25 25.01 -16.38
C GLU A 131 7.39 26.20 -17.34
N LYS A 132 7.76 27.38 -16.83
CA LYS A 132 7.98 28.61 -17.59
C LYS A 132 9.42 28.78 -18.06
N SER A 133 10.18 27.68 -18.09
CA SER A 133 11.59 27.74 -18.45
C SER A 133 11.80 28.32 -19.86
N PRO A 134 12.80 29.22 -20.04
CA PRO A 134 13.13 29.74 -21.38
C PRO A 134 13.75 28.68 -22.28
N LYS A 135 14.24 27.57 -21.72
CA LYS A 135 14.88 26.46 -22.42
C LYS A 135 14.02 25.20 -22.22
N PRO A 136 13.67 24.45 -23.26
CA PRO A 136 12.82 23.27 -23.10
C PRO A 136 13.46 22.20 -22.21
N ILE A 137 12.70 21.63 -21.28
CA ILE A 137 13.12 20.58 -20.35
C ILE A 137 12.34 19.29 -20.64
N VAL A 138 13.07 18.21 -20.88
CA VAL A 138 12.52 16.87 -21.13
C VAL A 138 12.71 15.99 -19.90
N ALA A 139 11.63 15.48 -19.31
CA ALA A 139 11.69 14.48 -18.25
C ALA A 139 11.86 13.07 -18.84
N ALA A 140 13.01 12.45 -18.57
CA ALA A 140 13.35 11.09 -18.94
C ALA A 140 13.06 10.13 -17.76
N ILE A 141 11.87 9.53 -17.80
CA ILE A 141 11.28 8.78 -16.70
C ILE A 141 11.63 7.29 -16.82
N ASN A 142 12.47 6.81 -15.92
CA ASN A 142 12.74 5.40 -15.73
C ASN A 142 12.25 4.92 -14.36
N GLY A 143 11.41 3.88 -14.32
CA GLY A 143 10.92 3.31 -13.07
C GLY A 143 9.86 4.18 -12.36
N SER A 144 9.80 4.11 -11.04
CA SER A 144 8.75 4.79 -10.27
C SER A 144 8.88 6.31 -10.33
N CYS A 145 7.82 7.00 -10.73
CA CYS A 145 7.69 8.45 -10.82
C CYS A 145 6.42 8.90 -10.09
N LEU A 146 6.55 9.10 -8.78
CA LEU A 146 5.46 9.51 -7.91
C LEU A 146 5.61 11.00 -7.58
N GLY A 147 4.49 11.72 -7.54
CA GLY A 147 4.43 13.16 -7.32
C GLY A 147 4.45 13.96 -8.62
N GLU A 148 4.82 15.24 -8.52
CA GLU A 148 4.38 16.26 -9.49
C GLU A 148 5.51 16.82 -10.38
N PHE A 149 6.78 16.49 -10.13
CA PHE A 149 7.91 17.16 -10.80
C PHE A 149 7.94 16.91 -12.33
N ALA A 150 7.74 15.66 -12.77
CA ALA A 150 7.73 15.35 -14.20
C ALA A 150 6.60 16.08 -14.96
N ILE A 151 5.52 16.44 -14.25
CA ILE A 151 4.35 17.14 -14.82
C ILE A 151 4.69 18.62 -15.09
N ALA A 152 5.65 19.20 -14.35
CA ALA A 152 6.14 20.56 -14.56
C ALA A 152 7.05 20.70 -15.81
N CYS A 153 7.67 19.62 -16.26
CA CYS A 153 8.54 19.64 -17.45
C CYS A 153 7.72 19.82 -18.75
N GLN A 154 8.33 20.31 -19.84
CA GLN A 154 7.63 20.54 -21.10
C GLN A 154 7.28 19.24 -21.83
N TYR A 155 8.15 18.22 -21.75
CA TYR A 155 7.96 16.94 -22.43
C TYR A 155 8.30 15.76 -21.54
N ARG A 156 7.53 14.66 -21.60
CA ARG A 156 7.75 13.46 -20.77
C ARG A 156 7.98 12.22 -21.61
N ILE A 157 9.12 11.56 -21.43
CA ILE A 157 9.45 10.29 -22.07
C ILE A 157 9.54 9.23 -20.98
N ALA A 158 8.87 8.09 -21.13
CA ALA A 158 8.90 7.03 -20.12
C ALA A 158 9.25 5.66 -20.71
N THR A 159 9.93 4.83 -19.92
CA THR A 159 10.21 3.44 -20.28
C THR A 159 8.96 2.56 -20.12
N LYS A 160 8.70 1.67 -21.07
CA LYS A 160 7.59 0.72 -21.04
C LYS A 160 7.95 -0.53 -20.23
N SER A 161 8.28 -0.33 -18.96
CA SER A 161 8.58 -1.40 -18.01
C SER A 161 7.43 -1.62 -17.02
N LYS A 162 7.31 -2.83 -16.45
CA LYS A 162 6.36 -3.10 -15.34
C LYS A 162 6.70 -2.26 -14.10
N LYS A 163 7.98 -1.90 -13.90
CA LYS A 163 8.47 -1.03 -12.81
C LYS A 163 8.14 0.45 -13.02
N THR A 164 7.87 0.86 -14.26
CA THR A 164 7.60 2.27 -14.60
C THR A 164 6.14 2.61 -14.35
N VAL A 165 5.92 3.33 -13.25
CA VAL A 165 4.61 3.73 -12.76
C VAL A 165 4.60 5.21 -12.46
N LEU A 166 3.51 5.88 -12.83
CA LEU A 166 3.26 7.29 -12.56
C LEU A 166 2.03 7.45 -11.69
N GLY A 167 2.04 8.37 -10.75
CA GLY A 167 0.88 8.63 -9.90
C GLY A 167 1.11 9.72 -8.86
N THR A 168 0.03 10.13 -8.22
CA THR A 168 -0.01 11.11 -7.14
C THR A 168 -0.57 10.44 -5.87
N PRO A 169 0.26 9.71 -5.11
CA PRO A 169 -0.18 8.92 -3.96
C PRO A 169 -0.43 9.75 -2.69
N GLU A 170 -0.37 11.08 -2.74
CA GLU A 170 -0.47 11.98 -1.58
C GLU A 170 -1.75 11.75 -0.78
N VAL A 171 -2.86 11.44 -1.45
CA VAL A 171 -4.14 11.12 -0.79
C VAL A 171 -4.07 9.89 0.12
N MET A 172 -3.18 8.94 -0.16
CA MET A 172 -2.98 7.76 0.69
C MET A 172 -2.30 8.10 2.01
N LEU A 173 -1.64 9.27 2.09
CA LEU A 173 -1.03 9.83 3.29
C LEU A 173 -1.96 10.84 3.98
N GLY A 174 -3.21 11.01 3.53
CA GLY A 174 -4.10 12.04 4.04
C GLY A 174 -3.73 13.45 3.60
N LEU A 175 -2.98 13.57 2.51
CA LEU A 175 -2.53 14.83 1.93
C LEU A 175 -3.14 15.04 0.53
N LEU A 176 -2.81 16.16 -0.08
CA LEU A 176 -3.12 16.45 -1.48
C LEU A 176 -1.82 16.75 -2.25
N PRO A 177 -1.82 16.70 -3.59
CA PRO A 177 -0.68 17.14 -4.39
C PRO A 177 -0.35 18.61 -4.07
N GLY A 178 0.87 18.86 -3.57
CA GLY A 178 1.23 20.12 -2.89
C GLY A 178 2.17 21.04 -3.67
N ALA A 179 2.61 20.67 -4.87
CA ALA A 179 3.50 21.48 -5.69
C ALA A 179 2.91 21.77 -7.08
N GLY A 180 1.59 21.75 -7.22
CA GLY A 180 0.85 22.22 -8.39
C GLY A 180 0.13 21.17 -9.19
N GLY A 181 0.11 19.93 -8.72
CA GLY A 181 -0.55 18.79 -9.33
C GLY A 181 -2.06 18.99 -9.40
N THR A 182 -2.68 19.66 -8.42
CA THR A 182 -4.11 19.98 -8.46
C THR A 182 -4.47 20.93 -9.61
N GLN A 183 -3.47 21.65 -10.14
CA GLN A 183 -3.63 22.62 -11.22
C GLN A 183 -3.18 22.09 -12.58
N ARG A 184 -2.04 21.37 -12.61
CA ARG A 184 -1.43 20.86 -13.86
C ARG A 184 -2.12 19.59 -14.37
N LEU A 185 -2.49 18.65 -13.49
CA LEU A 185 -3.12 17.40 -13.92
C LEU A 185 -4.47 17.63 -14.62
N PRO A 186 -5.40 18.44 -14.10
CA PRO A 186 -6.67 18.69 -14.79
C PRO A 186 -6.49 19.27 -16.20
N LYS A 187 -5.47 20.13 -16.39
CA LYS A 187 -5.13 20.71 -17.70
C LYS A 187 -4.51 19.69 -18.65
N MET A 188 -3.72 18.75 -18.12
CA MET A 188 -2.97 17.77 -18.92
C MET A 188 -3.79 16.56 -19.35
N VAL A 189 -4.52 15.93 -18.42
CA VAL A 189 -5.23 14.66 -18.66
C VAL A 189 -6.76 14.79 -18.63
N GLY A 190 -7.27 16.01 -18.43
CA GLY A 190 -8.68 16.30 -18.26
C GLY A 190 -9.19 16.03 -16.84
N LEU A 191 -10.27 16.70 -16.48
CA LEU A 191 -10.82 16.72 -15.12
C LEU A 191 -11.17 15.32 -14.56
N PRO A 192 -11.85 14.41 -15.29
CA PRO A 192 -12.21 13.10 -14.74
C PRO A 192 -11.00 12.21 -14.45
N SER A 193 -10.02 12.19 -15.36
CA SER A 193 -8.78 11.41 -15.21
C SER A 193 -7.91 11.99 -14.09
N ALA A 194 -7.86 13.31 -13.96
CA ALA A 194 -7.13 13.98 -12.89
C ALA A 194 -7.75 13.67 -11.52
N PHE A 195 -9.08 13.73 -11.38
CA PHE A 195 -9.76 13.32 -10.15
C PHE A 195 -9.54 11.86 -9.82
N ASP A 196 -9.67 10.96 -10.79
CA ASP A 196 -9.38 9.54 -10.57
C ASP A 196 -7.95 9.32 -10.07
N MET A 197 -6.96 10.02 -10.63
CA MET A 197 -5.55 9.93 -10.21
C MET A 197 -5.34 10.47 -8.79
N MET A 198 -5.78 11.70 -8.52
CA MET A 198 -5.53 12.39 -7.25
C MET A 198 -6.37 11.84 -6.10
N LEU A 199 -7.60 11.37 -6.34
CA LEU A 199 -8.49 10.87 -5.28
C LEU A 199 -8.24 9.40 -4.92
N THR A 200 -7.65 8.61 -5.83
CA THR A 200 -7.35 7.20 -5.56
C THR A 200 -5.89 6.96 -5.21
N GLY A 201 -4.98 7.86 -5.60
CA GLY A 201 -3.55 7.69 -5.42
C GLY A 201 -2.96 6.51 -6.18
N ARG A 202 -3.69 5.97 -7.17
CA ARG A 202 -3.29 4.72 -7.84
C ARG A 202 -2.11 4.91 -8.79
N ASN A 203 -1.28 3.88 -8.86
CA ASN A 203 -0.21 3.79 -9.85
C ASN A 203 -0.76 3.54 -11.26
N ILE A 204 -0.30 4.33 -12.22
CA ILE A 204 -0.65 4.25 -13.64
C ILE A 204 0.56 3.73 -14.41
N ARG A 205 0.35 2.63 -15.16
CA ARG A 205 1.39 2.02 -16.00
C ARG A 205 1.71 2.89 -17.21
N ALA A 206 2.95 2.85 -17.66
CA ALA A 206 3.48 3.65 -18.78
C ALA A 206 2.56 3.68 -20.02
N ASP A 207 2.05 2.53 -20.47
CA ASP A 207 1.13 2.44 -21.63
C ASP A 207 -0.15 3.25 -21.45
N LYS A 208 -0.76 3.16 -20.26
CA LYS A 208 -1.98 3.89 -19.93
C LYS A 208 -1.68 5.39 -19.76
N ALA A 209 -0.54 5.73 -19.14
CA ALA A 209 -0.07 7.09 -18.98
C ALA A 209 0.13 7.80 -20.33
N LYS A 210 0.66 7.09 -21.34
CA LYS A 210 0.79 7.61 -22.70
C LYS A 210 -0.56 7.82 -23.38
N LYS A 211 -1.48 6.87 -23.25
CA LYS A 211 -2.83 6.97 -23.86
C LYS A 211 -3.65 8.11 -23.27
N MET A 212 -3.52 8.38 -21.98
CA MET A 212 -4.25 9.46 -21.30
C MET A 212 -3.60 10.84 -21.46
N GLY A 213 -2.43 10.94 -22.11
CA GLY A 213 -1.73 12.21 -22.30
C GLY A 213 -0.83 12.64 -21.13
N LEU A 214 -0.64 11.81 -20.11
CA LEU A 214 0.30 12.07 -19.02
C LEU A 214 1.75 11.93 -19.49
N VAL A 215 2.03 10.97 -20.37
CA VAL A 215 3.35 10.74 -20.95
C VAL A 215 3.33 11.06 -22.44
N ASP A 216 4.35 11.76 -22.91
CA ASP A 216 4.41 12.20 -24.30
C ASP A 216 4.94 11.14 -25.24
N GLN A 217 5.94 10.38 -24.84
CA GLN A 217 6.53 9.32 -25.64
C GLN A 217 6.91 8.12 -24.77
N LEU A 218 6.80 6.93 -25.34
CA LEU A 218 7.24 5.70 -24.70
C LEU A 218 8.43 5.13 -25.46
N ILE A 219 9.32 4.51 -24.70
CA ILE A 219 10.40 3.69 -25.24
C ILE A 219 10.30 2.28 -24.66
N ASP A 220 10.61 1.28 -25.47
CA ASP A 220 10.73 -0.09 -24.96
C ASP A 220 12.09 -0.27 -24.25
N PRO A 221 12.13 -1.03 -23.15
CA PRO A 221 13.39 -1.38 -22.50
C PRO A 221 14.23 -2.28 -23.42
N LEU A 222 15.55 -2.13 -23.36
CA LEU A 222 16.47 -2.88 -24.18
C LEU A 222 16.82 -4.24 -23.56
N GLY A 223 17.10 -5.23 -24.42
CA GLY A 223 17.60 -6.53 -24.03
C GLY A 223 19.09 -6.53 -23.64
N PRO A 224 19.67 -7.71 -23.35
CA PRO A 224 21.09 -7.84 -23.00
C PRO A 224 22.01 -7.38 -24.14
N GLY A 225 23.11 -6.71 -23.78
CA GLY A 225 24.13 -6.21 -24.70
C GLY A 225 25.50 -6.10 -24.01
N LEU A 226 26.31 -5.10 -24.40
CA LEU A 226 27.64 -4.88 -23.79
C LEU A 226 27.58 -4.47 -22.31
N LYS A 227 26.49 -3.82 -21.90
CA LYS A 227 26.18 -3.43 -20.51
C LYS A 227 24.95 -4.18 -20.04
N SER A 228 24.66 -4.11 -18.74
CA SER A 228 23.44 -4.71 -18.20
C SER A 228 22.19 -4.11 -18.90
N PRO A 229 21.09 -4.88 -19.04
CA PRO A 229 19.87 -4.37 -19.67
C PRO A 229 19.34 -3.08 -19.04
N GLU A 230 19.42 -2.96 -17.70
CA GLU A 230 18.95 -1.77 -16.99
C GLU A 230 19.83 -0.55 -17.29
N GLU A 231 21.15 -0.68 -17.24
CA GLU A 231 22.09 0.42 -17.55
C GLU A 231 21.96 0.87 -19.01
N ARG A 232 21.95 -0.09 -19.96
CA ARG A 232 21.83 0.25 -21.38
C ARG A 232 20.48 0.89 -21.70
N THR A 233 19.41 0.48 -21.01
CA THR A 233 18.09 1.12 -21.15
C THR A 233 18.11 2.56 -20.65
N ILE A 234 18.81 2.86 -19.55
CA ILE A 234 18.94 4.24 -19.05
C ILE A 234 19.75 5.10 -20.03
N GLU A 235 20.86 4.58 -20.56
CA GLU A 235 21.66 5.28 -21.56
C GLU A 235 20.87 5.53 -22.84
N TYR A 236 20.12 4.54 -23.31
CA TYR A 236 19.26 4.69 -24.47
C TYR A 236 18.13 5.69 -24.23
N LEU A 237 17.52 5.68 -23.05
CA LEU A 237 16.53 6.67 -22.65
C LEU A 237 17.11 8.08 -22.70
N GLU A 238 18.33 8.25 -22.23
CA GLU A 238 19.04 9.52 -22.25
C GLU A 238 19.36 9.98 -23.67
N GLU A 239 19.88 9.10 -24.53
CA GLU A 239 20.15 9.38 -25.94
C GLU A 239 18.89 9.91 -26.65
N ILE A 240 17.77 9.20 -26.51
CA ILE A 240 16.48 9.60 -27.07
C ILE A 240 15.98 10.91 -26.46
N ALA A 241 16.14 11.10 -25.14
CA ALA A 241 15.72 12.33 -24.49
C ALA A 241 16.54 13.55 -24.95
N VAL A 242 17.84 13.40 -25.19
CA VAL A 242 18.72 14.44 -25.74
C VAL A 242 18.31 14.79 -27.17
N GLU A 243 18.04 13.79 -28.01
CA GLU A 243 17.53 14.00 -29.37
C GLU A 243 16.18 14.74 -29.36
N CYS A 244 15.27 14.33 -28.48
CA CYS A 244 13.98 15.01 -28.30
C CYS A 244 14.15 16.45 -27.81
N ALA A 245 15.01 16.69 -26.82
CA ALA A 245 15.27 18.03 -26.28
C ALA A 245 15.79 18.97 -27.37
N ARG A 246 16.77 18.51 -28.15
CA ARG A 246 17.30 19.24 -29.33
C ARG A 246 16.22 19.45 -30.40
N GLY A 247 15.37 18.46 -30.64
CA GLY A 247 14.25 18.55 -31.58
C GLY A 247 13.21 19.59 -31.16
N ILE A 248 12.94 19.72 -29.87
CA ILE A 248 12.01 20.72 -29.32
C ILE A 248 12.62 22.12 -29.40
N ALA A 249 13.89 22.30 -29.02
CA ALA A 249 14.59 23.58 -29.14
C ALA A 249 14.60 24.10 -30.59
N ASN A 250 14.84 23.20 -31.55
CA ASN A 250 14.81 23.51 -32.98
C ASN A 250 13.39 23.55 -33.58
N LYS A 251 12.33 23.49 -32.77
CA LYS A 251 10.91 23.50 -33.18
C LYS A 251 10.52 22.39 -34.18
N LYS A 252 11.31 21.31 -34.26
CA LYS A 252 11.00 20.12 -35.09
C LYS A 252 9.96 19.23 -34.41
N ILE A 253 9.98 19.18 -33.08
CA ILE A 253 9.00 18.44 -32.27
C ILE A 253 8.05 19.44 -31.65
N SER A 254 6.76 19.31 -31.97
CA SER A 254 5.70 20.11 -31.33
C SER A 254 5.47 19.62 -29.90
N LEU A 255 5.41 20.57 -28.96
CA LEU A 255 4.97 20.31 -27.58
C LEU A 255 3.48 19.96 -27.50
N HIS A 256 2.70 20.36 -28.50
CA HIS A 256 1.28 20.03 -28.57
C HIS A 256 1.00 18.91 -29.55
N LYS A 257 0.42 17.83 -29.06
CA LYS A 257 -0.22 16.83 -29.92
C LYS A 257 -1.57 17.37 -30.41
N PRO A 258 -1.90 17.19 -31.69
CA PRO A 258 -3.24 17.49 -32.18
C PRO A 258 -4.25 16.60 -31.45
N LYS A 259 -5.20 17.23 -30.75
CA LYS A 259 -6.29 16.51 -30.08
C LYS A 259 -7.22 15.89 -31.12
N GLY A 260 -7.61 14.63 -30.90
CA GLY A 260 -8.61 13.96 -31.73
C GLY A 260 -9.99 14.61 -31.60
N THR A 261 -10.86 14.41 -32.58
CA THR A 261 -12.20 15.03 -32.63
C THR A 261 -13.03 14.78 -31.38
N MET A 262 -13.01 13.54 -30.86
CA MET A 262 -13.72 13.19 -29.62
C MET A 262 -13.21 13.97 -28.41
N GLN A 263 -11.89 14.18 -28.32
CA GLN A 263 -11.29 14.91 -27.19
C GLN A 263 -11.57 16.41 -27.28
N LYS A 264 -11.63 16.98 -28.49
CA LYS A 264 -12.08 18.36 -28.70
C LYS A 264 -13.54 18.56 -28.29
N ILE A 265 -14.42 17.61 -28.64
CA ILE A 265 -15.82 17.63 -28.21
C ILE A 265 -15.92 17.55 -26.69
N GLN A 266 -15.15 16.66 -26.05
CA GLN A 266 -15.09 16.58 -24.60
C GLN A 266 -14.63 17.89 -23.97
N ASP A 267 -13.56 18.50 -24.47
CA ASP A 267 -13.06 19.78 -23.96
C ASP A 267 -14.10 20.91 -24.12
N TYR A 268 -14.83 20.93 -25.23
CA TYR A 268 -15.94 21.87 -25.46
C TYR A 268 -17.11 21.63 -24.51
N VAL A 269 -17.52 20.38 -24.31
CA VAL A 269 -18.55 20.04 -23.32
C VAL A 269 -18.11 20.43 -21.91
N MET A 270 -16.83 20.30 -21.60
CA MET A 270 -16.22 20.69 -20.32
C MET A 270 -16.09 22.21 -20.14
N SER A 271 -16.22 23.03 -21.20
CA SER A 271 -16.23 24.48 -21.06
C SER A 271 -17.53 25.00 -20.46
N PHE A 272 -18.63 24.23 -20.53
CA PHE A 272 -19.89 24.59 -19.89
C PHE A 272 -19.84 24.40 -18.37
N GLU A 273 -20.13 25.47 -17.64
CA GLU A 273 -20.07 25.49 -16.17
C GLU A 273 -21.03 24.47 -15.53
N PHE A 274 -22.24 24.32 -16.07
CA PHE A 274 -23.22 23.36 -15.53
C PHE A 274 -22.70 21.91 -15.58
N VAL A 275 -21.93 21.55 -16.60
CA VAL A 275 -21.33 20.20 -16.74
C VAL A 275 -20.26 20.01 -15.68
N ARG A 276 -19.37 20.98 -15.50
CA ARG A 276 -18.33 20.93 -14.45
C ARG A 276 -18.96 20.81 -13.06
N ASN A 277 -19.99 21.61 -12.78
CA ASN A 277 -20.74 21.54 -11.53
C ASN A 277 -21.38 20.16 -11.29
N GLN A 278 -21.92 19.51 -12.34
CA GLN A 278 -22.44 18.16 -12.22
C GLN A 278 -21.35 17.11 -11.95
N ILE A 279 -20.18 17.26 -12.56
CA ILE A 279 -19.01 16.41 -12.30
C ILE A 279 -18.56 16.58 -10.85
N TYR A 280 -18.40 17.81 -10.36
CA TYR A 280 -18.02 18.05 -8.97
C TYR A 280 -19.01 17.42 -7.99
N LYS A 281 -20.33 17.58 -8.23
CA LYS A 281 -21.38 16.96 -7.40
C LYS A 281 -21.31 15.43 -7.42
N THR A 282 -21.09 14.84 -8.59
CA THR A 282 -21.00 13.38 -8.75
C THR A 282 -19.76 12.82 -8.07
N VAL A 283 -18.60 13.47 -8.25
CA VAL A 283 -17.33 13.11 -7.62
C VAL A 283 -17.43 13.26 -6.10
N HIS A 284 -17.96 14.39 -5.62
CA HIS A 284 -18.19 14.64 -4.20
C HIS A 284 -19.11 13.58 -3.58
N GLY A 285 -20.26 13.28 -4.21
CA GLY A 285 -21.18 12.26 -3.73
C GLY A 285 -20.55 10.86 -3.69
N LYS A 286 -19.74 10.51 -4.69
CA LYS A 286 -18.99 9.25 -4.73
C LYS A 286 -17.94 9.18 -3.62
N VAL A 287 -17.18 10.25 -3.42
CA VAL A 287 -16.17 10.36 -2.35
C VAL A 287 -16.85 10.24 -1.00
N MET A 288 -17.88 11.05 -0.70
CA MET A 288 -18.63 10.96 0.57
C MET A 288 -19.18 9.56 0.85
N LYS A 289 -19.69 8.87 -0.17
CA LYS A 289 -20.20 7.51 -0.02
C LYS A 289 -19.09 6.49 0.31
N GLN A 290 -17.91 6.65 -0.30
CA GLN A 290 -16.78 5.72 -0.13
C GLN A 290 -15.95 6.02 1.12
N SER A 291 -15.71 7.30 1.43
CA SER A 291 -14.90 7.76 2.57
C SER A 291 -15.72 7.94 3.85
N LYS A 292 -17.06 7.93 3.74
CA LYS A 292 -18.00 8.25 4.83
C LYS A 292 -17.82 9.64 5.44
N GLY A 293 -17.08 10.51 4.76
CA GLY A 293 -16.73 11.84 5.27
C GLY A 293 -15.61 11.86 6.30
N LEU A 294 -14.99 10.71 6.61
CA LEU A 294 -13.94 10.59 7.64
C LEU A 294 -12.53 10.98 7.15
N TYR A 295 -12.39 11.24 5.85
CA TYR A 295 -11.11 11.57 5.24
C TYR A 295 -11.21 12.97 4.61
N PRO A 296 -10.54 13.99 5.19
CA PRO A 296 -10.66 15.36 4.72
C PRO A 296 -9.93 15.58 3.38
N ALA A 297 -8.82 14.88 3.13
CA ALA A 297 -7.99 15.10 1.94
C ALA A 297 -8.72 14.92 0.59
N PRO A 298 -9.48 13.83 0.35
CA PRO A 298 -10.28 13.71 -0.87
C PRO A 298 -11.24 14.87 -1.12
N LEU A 299 -11.85 15.42 -0.07
CA LEU A 299 -12.78 16.56 -0.18
C LEU A 299 -12.03 17.85 -0.51
N LYS A 300 -10.89 18.07 0.14
CA LYS A 300 -10.01 19.22 -0.12
C LYS A 300 -9.38 19.18 -1.51
N ILE A 301 -9.08 18.00 -2.06
CA ILE A 301 -8.65 17.86 -3.47
C ILE A 301 -9.73 18.39 -4.42
N ILE A 302 -11.00 18.03 -4.20
CA ILE A 302 -12.11 18.51 -5.03
C ILE A 302 -12.22 20.04 -4.93
N GLU A 303 -12.09 20.59 -3.72
CA GLU A 303 -12.09 22.03 -3.47
C GLU A 303 -10.96 22.76 -4.20
N CYS A 304 -9.71 22.32 -4.06
CA CYS A 304 -8.54 22.94 -4.70
C CYS A 304 -8.64 22.92 -6.24
N VAL A 305 -9.06 21.79 -6.80
CA VAL A 305 -9.25 21.67 -8.25
C VAL A 305 -10.39 22.58 -8.72
N LYS A 306 -11.53 22.60 -8.02
CA LYS A 306 -12.66 23.49 -8.36
C LYS A 306 -12.24 24.95 -8.29
N THR A 307 -11.59 25.37 -7.21
CA THR A 307 -11.10 26.75 -7.04
C THR A 307 -10.15 27.13 -8.17
N GLY A 308 -9.21 26.25 -8.53
CA GLY A 308 -8.27 26.50 -9.61
C GLY A 308 -8.89 26.59 -11.01
N VAL A 309 -9.89 25.75 -11.28
CA VAL A 309 -10.58 25.72 -12.58
C VAL A 309 -11.54 26.89 -12.73
N GLU A 310 -12.29 27.26 -11.68
CA GLU A 310 -13.32 28.31 -11.77
C GLU A 310 -12.78 29.72 -11.48
N GLN A 311 -11.84 29.89 -10.54
CA GLN A 311 -11.31 31.20 -10.14
C GLN A 311 -9.95 31.52 -10.79
N GLY A 312 -9.36 30.54 -11.48
CA GLY A 312 -8.08 30.68 -12.17
C GLY A 312 -6.88 30.10 -11.40
N PRO A 313 -5.74 29.95 -12.08
CA PRO A 313 -4.61 29.17 -11.59
C PRO A 313 -3.98 29.77 -10.32
N ILE A 314 -3.89 31.09 -10.20
CA ILE A 314 -3.28 31.75 -9.03
C ILE A 314 -4.08 31.41 -7.76
N ALA A 315 -5.41 31.55 -7.82
CA ALA A 315 -6.29 31.17 -6.71
C ALA A 315 -6.18 29.66 -6.41
N GLY A 316 -6.07 28.83 -7.45
CA GLY A 316 -5.87 27.38 -7.33
C GLY A 316 -4.58 26.99 -6.60
N TYR A 317 -3.42 27.54 -7.00
CA TYR A 317 -2.14 27.27 -6.35
C TYR A 317 -2.11 27.75 -4.90
N LEU A 318 -2.67 28.93 -4.60
CA LEU A 318 -2.77 29.42 -3.22
C LEU A 318 -3.67 28.52 -2.36
N ALA A 319 -4.83 28.11 -2.89
CA ALA A 319 -5.74 27.20 -2.21
C ALA A 319 -5.12 25.81 -2.01
N GLU A 320 -4.35 25.32 -2.98
CA GLU A 320 -3.57 24.09 -2.87
C GLU A 320 -2.59 24.17 -1.70
N ALA A 321 -1.76 25.22 -1.63
CA ALA A 321 -0.77 25.35 -0.58
C ALA A 321 -1.38 25.48 0.82
N GLN A 322 -2.43 26.30 0.96
CA GLN A 322 -3.12 26.47 2.24
C GLN A 322 -3.79 25.18 2.69
N ASN A 323 -4.52 24.48 1.80
CA ASN A 323 -5.17 23.23 2.15
C ASN A 323 -4.16 22.10 2.37
N PHE A 324 -3.00 22.12 1.71
CA PHE A 324 -1.90 21.19 1.99
C PHE A 324 -1.37 21.35 3.42
N GLY A 325 -1.11 22.58 3.85
CA GLY A 325 -0.70 22.88 5.22
C GLY A 325 -1.74 22.43 6.25
N LYS A 326 -3.03 22.72 6.01
CA LYS A 326 -4.15 22.28 6.87
C LYS A 326 -4.18 20.77 7.02
N LEU A 327 -4.15 20.05 5.90
CA LEU A 327 -4.20 18.58 5.89
C LEU A 327 -2.99 17.96 6.59
N ALA A 328 -1.80 18.54 6.43
CA ALA A 328 -0.59 18.04 7.08
C ALA A 328 -0.62 18.12 8.61
N ARG A 329 -1.56 18.86 9.19
CA ARG A 329 -1.76 18.98 10.65
C ARG A 329 -3.00 18.24 11.16
N THR A 330 -3.76 17.56 10.28
CA THR A 330 -4.91 16.78 10.75
C THR A 330 -4.46 15.46 11.39
N SER A 331 -5.26 14.96 12.33
CA SER A 331 -5.03 13.68 12.99
C SER A 331 -5.00 12.50 12.01
N GLU A 332 -5.80 12.56 10.95
CA GLU A 332 -5.93 11.52 9.94
C GLU A 332 -4.69 11.43 9.07
N SER A 333 -4.08 12.58 8.73
CA SER A 333 -2.82 12.61 7.99
C SER A 333 -1.69 12.01 8.83
N ALA A 334 -1.57 12.41 10.10
CA ALA A 334 -0.59 11.83 11.03
C ALA A 334 -0.78 10.31 11.20
N ALA A 335 -2.02 9.84 11.31
CA ALA A 335 -2.38 8.43 11.37
C ALA A 335 -1.96 7.66 10.10
N LEU A 336 -2.30 8.16 8.92
CA LEU A 336 -1.98 7.51 7.64
C LEU A 336 -0.48 7.51 7.33
N ILE A 337 0.24 8.58 7.69
CA ILE A 337 1.70 8.63 7.61
C ILE A 337 2.33 7.59 8.56
N GLY A 338 1.83 7.49 9.80
CA GLY A 338 2.27 6.46 10.75
C GLY A 338 2.09 5.04 10.19
N LEU A 339 0.93 4.75 9.59
CA LEU A 339 0.66 3.48 8.92
C LEU A 339 1.56 3.23 7.72
N TYR A 340 1.90 4.26 6.94
CA TYR A 340 2.85 4.14 5.83
C TYR A 340 4.24 3.72 6.34
N HIS A 341 4.77 4.39 7.36
CA HIS A 341 6.04 4.00 7.98
C HIS A 341 5.99 2.58 8.56
N GLY A 342 4.88 2.23 9.21
CA GLY A 342 4.62 0.88 9.70
C GLY A 342 4.65 -0.17 8.58
N GLN A 343 3.97 0.10 7.47
CA GLN A 343 3.96 -0.78 6.31
C GLN A 343 5.36 -0.93 5.70
N VAL A 344 6.14 0.14 5.61
CA VAL A 344 7.52 0.11 5.11
C VAL A 344 8.42 -0.73 6.02
N ALA A 345 8.26 -0.62 7.34
CA ALA A 345 8.99 -1.44 8.31
C ALA A 345 8.60 -2.91 8.22
N CYS A 346 7.29 -3.21 8.16
CA CYS A 346 6.72 -4.56 8.02
C CYS A 346 6.99 -5.22 6.66
N LYS A 347 7.55 -4.47 5.69
CA LYS A 347 8.03 -4.98 4.39
C LYS A 347 9.54 -5.23 4.36
N LYS A 348 10.21 -5.19 5.51
CA LYS A 348 11.64 -5.51 5.64
C LYS A 348 11.82 -6.76 6.49
N ASN A 349 12.81 -7.57 6.16
CA ASN A 349 13.15 -8.72 6.98
C ASN A 349 14.03 -8.27 8.16
N ARG A 350 13.41 -8.10 9.33
CA ARG A 350 14.12 -7.70 10.55
C ARG A 350 15.04 -8.79 11.12
N PHE A 351 14.89 -10.03 10.67
CA PHE A 351 15.68 -11.17 11.13
C PHE A 351 16.90 -11.46 10.24
N GLY A 352 17.10 -10.67 9.17
CA GLY A 352 18.20 -10.86 8.21
C GLY A 352 17.84 -11.82 7.07
N ALA A 353 18.83 -12.14 6.22
CA ALA A 353 18.65 -13.15 5.18
C ALA A 353 18.68 -14.55 5.81
N PRO A 354 17.78 -15.47 5.43
CA PRO A 354 17.82 -16.85 5.92
C PRO A 354 19.08 -17.57 5.41
N GLN A 355 19.49 -18.63 6.11
CA GLN A 355 20.60 -19.47 5.67
C GLN A 355 20.30 -20.20 4.35
N LYS A 356 19.04 -20.59 4.15
CA LYS A 356 18.55 -21.28 2.95
C LYS A 356 17.40 -20.51 2.30
N ASP A 357 17.63 -20.06 1.07
CA ASP A 357 16.55 -19.49 0.26
C ASP A 357 15.58 -20.57 -0.21
N VAL A 358 14.28 -20.34 0.02
CA VAL A 358 13.20 -21.25 -0.43
C VAL A 358 13.05 -21.17 -1.95
N LYS A 359 13.38 -22.28 -2.62
CA LYS A 359 13.24 -22.48 -4.07
C LYS A 359 12.06 -23.38 -4.41
N THR A 360 11.82 -24.38 -3.57
CA THR A 360 10.68 -25.29 -3.66
C THR A 360 9.77 -25.13 -2.44
N LEU A 361 8.52 -24.73 -2.67
CA LEU A 361 7.49 -24.62 -1.65
C LEU A 361 6.45 -25.73 -1.82
N ALA A 362 6.10 -26.45 -0.77
CA ALA A 362 4.96 -27.36 -0.80
C ALA A 362 3.78 -26.76 -0.04
N ILE A 363 2.58 -26.92 -0.58
CA ILE A 363 1.33 -26.44 -0.01
C ILE A 363 0.38 -27.61 0.17
N LEU A 364 -0.10 -27.81 1.39
CA LEU A 364 -1.00 -28.89 1.78
C LEU A 364 -2.43 -28.37 1.85
N GLY A 365 -3.25 -28.79 0.87
CA GLY A 365 -4.65 -28.38 0.69
C GLY A 365 -4.81 -27.45 -0.51
N ALA A 366 -5.59 -27.87 -1.51
CA ALA A 366 -5.92 -27.07 -2.70
C ALA A 366 -7.27 -26.36 -2.59
N GLY A 367 -7.70 -26.07 -1.36
CA GLY A 367 -8.86 -25.22 -1.10
C GLY A 367 -8.64 -23.76 -1.53
N LEU A 368 -9.59 -22.88 -1.24
CA LEU A 368 -9.52 -21.46 -1.64
C LEU A 368 -8.25 -20.75 -1.13
N MET A 369 -7.82 -21.03 0.11
CA MET A 369 -6.62 -20.42 0.68
C MET A 369 -5.35 -21.02 0.09
N GLY A 370 -5.23 -22.35 0.03
CA GLY A 370 -4.05 -23.01 -0.54
C GLY A 370 -3.83 -22.67 -2.02
N ALA A 371 -4.91 -22.58 -2.81
CA ALA A 371 -4.87 -22.08 -4.19
C ALA A 371 -4.37 -20.63 -4.27
N GLY A 372 -4.86 -19.76 -3.38
CA GLY A 372 -4.42 -18.38 -3.30
C GLY A 372 -2.94 -18.24 -2.91
N ILE A 373 -2.47 -19.06 -1.95
CA ILE A 373 -1.05 -19.12 -1.55
C ILE A 373 -0.20 -19.64 -2.71
N ALA A 374 -0.66 -20.69 -3.41
CA ALA A 374 0.02 -21.22 -4.59
C ALA A 374 0.15 -20.14 -5.67
N GLN A 375 -0.95 -19.44 -5.98
CA GLN A 375 -0.93 -18.37 -6.97
C GLN A 375 0.10 -17.28 -6.64
N VAL A 376 0.05 -16.70 -5.43
CA VAL A 376 0.98 -15.61 -5.06
C VAL A 376 2.43 -16.06 -4.97
N THR A 377 2.69 -17.37 -4.89
CA THR A 377 4.02 -17.97 -4.84
C THR A 377 4.56 -18.25 -6.25
N VAL A 378 3.77 -18.92 -7.09
CA VAL A 378 4.13 -19.31 -8.45
C VAL A 378 4.31 -18.07 -9.34
N ASP A 379 3.50 -17.03 -9.14
CA ASP A 379 3.64 -15.73 -9.84
C ASP A 379 4.99 -15.04 -9.57
N LYS A 380 5.73 -15.49 -8.55
CA LYS A 380 7.08 -15.01 -8.17
C LYS A 380 8.20 -15.94 -8.61
N GLY A 381 7.88 -16.95 -9.41
CA GLY A 381 8.84 -17.92 -9.95
C GLY A 381 9.38 -18.92 -8.92
N VAL A 382 8.64 -19.17 -7.83
CA VAL A 382 8.97 -20.23 -6.87
C VAL A 382 8.28 -21.51 -7.32
N HIS A 383 9.04 -22.60 -7.44
CA HIS A 383 8.47 -23.89 -7.78
C HIS A 383 7.57 -24.35 -6.63
N THR A 384 6.30 -24.64 -6.95
CA THR A 384 5.28 -24.91 -5.93
C THR A 384 4.64 -26.26 -6.17
N ILE A 385 4.65 -27.10 -5.14
CA ILE A 385 3.92 -28.37 -5.09
C ILE A 385 2.60 -28.11 -4.39
N LEU A 386 1.48 -28.37 -5.04
CA LEU A 386 0.14 -28.23 -4.46
C LEU A 386 -0.48 -29.62 -4.30
N LYS A 387 -0.65 -30.05 -3.05
CA LYS A 387 -1.19 -31.36 -2.72
C LYS A 387 -2.62 -31.25 -2.19
N ASP A 388 -3.53 -32.08 -2.68
CA ASP A 388 -4.86 -32.26 -2.10
C ASP A 388 -5.16 -33.74 -1.87
N THR A 389 -6.29 -34.05 -1.25
CA THR A 389 -6.82 -35.41 -1.11
C THR A 389 -7.65 -35.84 -2.31
N THR A 390 -8.20 -34.87 -3.07
CA THR A 390 -9.11 -35.14 -4.19
C THR A 390 -8.70 -34.37 -5.45
N GLU A 391 -8.86 -35.00 -6.62
CA GLU A 391 -8.63 -34.34 -7.92
C GLU A 391 -9.53 -33.10 -8.09
N ALA A 392 -10.77 -33.18 -7.62
CA ALA A 392 -11.70 -32.07 -7.67
C ALA A 392 -11.24 -30.88 -6.80
N GLY A 393 -10.57 -31.14 -5.67
CA GLY A 393 -9.90 -30.11 -4.87
C GLY A 393 -8.78 -29.45 -5.66
N LEU A 394 -7.91 -30.26 -6.23
CA LEU A 394 -6.75 -29.80 -7.00
C LEU A 394 -7.13 -28.96 -8.23
N ALA A 395 -8.11 -29.41 -9.01
CA ALA A 395 -8.58 -28.73 -10.22
C ALA A 395 -9.17 -27.33 -9.93
N ARG A 396 -9.78 -27.13 -8.76
CA ARG A 396 -10.24 -25.81 -8.32
C ARG A 396 -9.08 -24.87 -8.00
N GLY A 397 -7.97 -25.41 -7.49
CA GLY A 397 -6.82 -24.62 -7.08
C GLY A 397 -5.90 -24.16 -8.23
N GLN A 398 -6.00 -24.77 -9.41
CA GLN A 398 -5.12 -24.49 -10.56
C GLN A 398 -5.61 -23.38 -11.50
N GLN A 399 -6.75 -22.75 -11.23
CA GLN A 399 -7.31 -21.72 -12.12
C GLN A 399 -6.74 -20.32 -11.84
N GLN A 400 -5.91 -19.79 -12.76
CA GLN A 400 -5.38 -18.41 -12.69
C GLN A 400 -6.12 -17.42 -13.62
N ARG A 401 -6.06 -16.12 -13.31
CA ARG A 401 -6.60 -15.03 -14.14
C ARG A 401 -5.64 -13.86 -14.31
N SER A 402 -5.71 -13.24 -15.50
CA SER A 402 -5.14 -11.92 -15.87
C SER A 402 -3.63 -11.84 -16.19
N ILE A 403 -3.15 -12.71 -17.08
CA ILE A 403 -1.85 -12.63 -17.75
C ILE A 403 -2.00 -13.13 -19.21
N THR A 404 -1.00 -12.85 -20.05
CA THR A 404 -0.98 -13.37 -21.44
C THR A 404 -1.06 -14.90 -21.43
N SER A 405 -1.58 -15.51 -22.49
CA SER A 405 -1.70 -16.98 -22.55
C SER A 405 -0.35 -17.66 -22.32
N PHE A 406 0.71 -17.17 -22.96
CA PHE A 406 2.06 -17.72 -22.80
C PHE A 406 2.64 -17.53 -21.38
N GLU A 407 2.56 -16.32 -20.80
CA GLU A 407 3.01 -16.12 -19.40
C GLU A 407 2.22 -17.01 -18.44
N ARG A 408 0.92 -17.21 -18.69
CA ARG A 408 0.09 -18.11 -17.88
C ARG A 408 0.60 -19.54 -17.91
N ASP A 409 0.82 -20.07 -19.10
CA ASP A 409 1.24 -21.46 -19.27
C ASP A 409 2.65 -21.66 -18.69
N SER A 410 3.53 -20.66 -18.83
CA SER A 410 4.87 -20.68 -18.23
C SER A 410 4.88 -20.51 -16.70
N ILE A 411 3.92 -19.80 -16.12
CA ILE A 411 3.80 -19.69 -14.67
C ILE A 411 3.21 -20.99 -14.12
N LEU A 412 2.16 -21.52 -14.76
CA LEU A 412 1.54 -22.78 -14.37
C LEU A 412 2.47 -23.98 -14.46
N SER A 413 3.49 -23.98 -15.34
CA SER A 413 4.50 -25.05 -15.35
C SER A 413 5.34 -25.12 -14.07
N ASN A 414 5.40 -24.04 -13.29
CA ASN A 414 6.03 -24.03 -11.96
C ASN A 414 5.10 -24.57 -10.86
N LEU A 415 3.83 -24.85 -11.16
CA LEU A 415 2.87 -25.43 -10.23
C LEU A 415 2.69 -26.93 -10.54
N THR A 416 3.16 -27.79 -9.64
CA THR A 416 2.95 -29.24 -9.73
C THR A 416 1.81 -29.64 -8.81
N GLY A 417 0.68 -30.04 -9.38
CA GLY A 417 -0.47 -30.52 -8.61
C GLY A 417 -0.42 -32.04 -8.43
N GLN A 418 -0.62 -32.54 -7.21
CA GLN A 418 -0.54 -33.97 -6.92
C GLN A 418 -1.44 -34.39 -5.75
N LEU A 419 -1.59 -35.71 -5.56
CA LEU A 419 -2.39 -36.30 -4.47
C LEU A 419 -1.53 -36.97 -3.40
N ASP A 420 -0.32 -37.38 -3.78
CA ASP A 420 0.69 -38.01 -2.94
C ASP A 420 1.80 -37.02 -2.52
N TYR A 421 2.76 -37.49 -1.74
CA TYR A 421 3.87 -36.69 -1.21
C TYR A 421 5.16 -36.76 -2.05
N SER A 422 5.08 -37.18 -3.31
CA SER A 422 6.26 -37.19 -4.21
C SER A 422 6.91 -35.80 -4.32
N GLY A 423 8.24 -35.72 -4.21
CA GLY A 423 8.97 -34.45 -4.32
C GLY A 423 9.01 -33.62 -3.03
N PHE A 424 8.30 -34.02 -1.97
CA PHE A 424 8.38 -33.34 -0.66
C PHE A 424 9.77 -33.45 -0.02
N GLU A 425 10.54 -34.49 -0.36
CA GLU A 425 11.93 -34.65 0.09
C GLU A 425 12.87 -33.53 -0.40
N LYS A 426 12.43 -32.75 -1.41
CA LYS A 426 13.15 -31.58 -1.95
C LYS A 426 12.48 -30.26 -1.58
N ALA A 427 11.41 -30.28 -0.80
CA ALA A 427 10.74 -29.07 -0.36
C ALA A 427 11.62 -28.33 0.65
N ASP A 428 11.83 -27.03 0.44
CA ASP A 428 12.56 -26.18 1.38
C ASP A 428 11.65 -25.67 2.50
N MET A 429 10.35 -25.61 2.24
CA MET A 429 9.31 -25.16 3.16
C MET A 429 7.98 -25.82 2.81
N VAL A 430 7.19 -26.15 3.83
CA VAL A 430 5.84 -26.69 3.68
C VAL A 430 4.83 -25.77 4.38
N ILE A 431 3.76 -25.40 3.70
CA ILE A 431 2.67 -24.58 4.25
C ILE A 431 1.40 -25.43 4.34
N GLU A 432 0.82 -25.48 5.53
CA GLU A 432 -0.44 -26.16 5.81
C GLU A 432 -1.63 -25.23 5.54
N ALA A 433 -2.60 -25.70 4.75
CA ALA A 433 -3.83 -24.99 4.38
C ALA A 433 -5.04 -25.95 4.32
N VAL A 434 -5.08 -26.89 5.28
CA VAL A 434 -6.13 -27.90 5.49
C VAL A 434 -7.19 -27.33 6.44
N PHE A 435 -8.27 -28.07 6.66
CA PHE A 435 -9.35 -27.67 7.56
C PHE A 435 -8.88 -27.50 9.01
N GLU A 436 -9.54 -26.58 9.73
CA GLU A 436 -9.28 -26.25 11.13
C GLU A 436 -9.77 -27.36 12.08
N ASP A 437 -9.18 -28.55 11.97
CA ASP A 437 -9.37 -29.68 12.86
C ASP A 437 -8.01 -30.12 13.40
N ILE A 438 -7.84 -30.06 14.72
CA ILE A 438 -6.56 -30.34 15.38
C ILE A 438 -6.07 -31.77 15.11
N LYS A 439 -6.97 -32.76 15.00
CA LYS A 439 -6.60 -34.15 14.71
C LYS A 439 -6.05 -34.25 13.29
N ILE A 440 -6.68 -33.59 12.33
CA ILE A 440 -6.20 -33.53 10.94
C ILE A 440 -4.86 -32.79 10.87
N LYS A 441 -4.73 -31.63 11.52
CA LYS A 441 -3.47 -30.86 11.54
C LYS A 441 -2.33 -31.67 12.15
N HIS A 442 -2.53 -32.35 13.27
CA HIS A 442 -1.49 -33.21 13.85
C HIS A 442 -1.14 -34.40 12.95
N ALA A 443 -2.12 -35.03 12.31
CA ALA A 443 -1.85 -36.15 11.41
C ALA A 443 -0.97 -35.70 10.23
N VAL A 444 -1.26 -34.54 9.65
CA VAL A 444 -0.52 -33.98 8.53
C VAL A 444 0.85 -33.42 8.97
N LEU A 445 0.93 -32.74 10.11
CA LEU A 445 2.17 -32.13 10.62
C LEU A 445 3.17 -33.16 11.16
N LYS A 446 2.72 -34.32 11.65
CA LYS A 446 3.64 -35.41 12.07
C LYS A 446 4.51 -35.91 10.91
N GLU A 447 4.09 -35.68 9.67
CA GLU A 447 4.78 -36.11 8.47
C GLU A 447 5.79 -35.05 7.95
N VAL A 448 5.89 -33.87 8.58
CA VAL A 448 6.77 -32.76 8.18
C VAL A 448 7.52 -32.14 9.37
N GLU A 449 8.83 -31.91 9.24
CA GLU A 449 9.68 -31.37 10.32
C GLU A 449 9.58 -29.83 10.45
N ALA A 450 10.04 -29.29 11.60
CA ALA A 450 10.14 -27.88 12.01
C ALA A 450 8.89 -26.99 11.79
N VAL A 451 8.22 -26.58 12.88
CA VAL A 451 6.93 -25.89 12.84
C VAL A 451 7.04 -24.38 13.06
N ILE A 452 6.45 -23.60 12.16
CA ILE A 452 6.17 -22.17 12.32
C ILE A 452 4.77 -21.85 11.78
N GLY A 453 4.03 -20.95 12.46
CA GLY A 453 2.71 -20.54 11.99
C GLY A 453 2.82 -19.45 10.92
N MET A 454 2.17 -19.64 9.78
CA MET A 454 2.00 -18.61 8.72
C MET A 454 0.51 -18.37 8.47
N HIS A 455 -0.07 -17.42 9.19
CA HIS A 455 -1.48 -17.09 9.12
C HIS A 455 -1.77 -16.07 8.00
N TYR A 456 -2.30 -16.57 6.89
CA TYR A 456 -2.72 -15.78 5.74
C TYR A 456 -4.16 -15.27 5.88
N PHE A 457 -4.43 -14.07 5.36
CA PHE A 457 -5.76 -13.46 5.34
C PHE A 457 -6.47 -13.72 4.01
N SER A 458 -7.76 -14.06 4.07
CA SER A 458 -8.58 -14.37 2.89
C SER A 458 -9.32 -13.12 2.35
N PRO A 459 -9.42 -12.93 1.03
CA PRO A 459 -8.79 -13.70 -0.06
C PRO A 459 -7.28 -13.42 -0.18
N VAL A 460 -6.47 -14.48 -0.32
CA VAL A 460 -5.00 -14.38 -0.29
C VAL A 460 -4.43 -13.59 -1.47
N ASP A 461 -5.09 -13.57 -2.63
CA ASP A 461 -4.66 -12.81 -3.80
C ASP A 461 -4.81 -11.28 -3.63
N LYS A 462 -5.68 -10.85 -2.70
CA LYS A 462 -6.02 -9.42 -2.50
C LYS A 462 -5.52 -8.88 -1.17
N MET A 463 -5.61 -9.67 -0.12
CA MET A 463 -5.19 -9.24 1.22
C MET A 463 -3.67 -9.19 1.28
N GLN A 464 -3.16 -8.10 1.86
CA GLN A 464 -1.72 -7.85 1.91
C GLN A 464 -1.07 -8.39 3.17
N LEU A 465 -1.82 -8.54 4.27
CA LEU A 465 -1.27 -8.98 5.55
C LEU A 465 -0.91 -10.47 5.56
N LEU A 466 0.19 -10.79 6.23
CA LEU A 466 0.59 -12.12 6.67
C LEU A 466 1.04 -12.02 8.14
N GLU A 467 0.40 -12.77 9.02
CA GLU A 467 0.78 -12.87 10.43
C GLU A 467 1.64 -14.12 10.62
N ILE A 468 2.89 -13.94 11.05
CA ILE A 468 3.82 -15.04 11.33
C ILE A 468 3.85 -15.26 12.84
N ILE A 469 3.60 -16.50 13.26
CA ILE A 469 3.48 -16.88 14.66
C ILE A 469 4.74 -17.64 15.06
N THR A 470 5.39 -17.18 16.13
CA THR A 470 6.60 -17.79 16.69
C THR A 470 6.33 -18.36 18.07
N THR A 471 6.66 -19.64 18.26
CA THR A 471 6.69 -20.28 19.57
C THR A 471 8.06 -20.07 20.24
N ASP A 472 8.17 -20.36 21.53
CA ASP A 472 9.46 -20.32 22.25
C ASP A 472 10.52 -21.27 21.66
N GLN A 473 10.08 -22.32 20.93
CA GLN A 473 10.96 -23.30 20.30
C GLN A 473 11.30 -22.94 18.84
N THR A 474 10.62 -21.95 18.25
CA THR A 474 10.82 -21.58 16.85
C THR A 474 12.17 -20.88 16.67
N SER A 475 13.02 -21.43 15.80
CA SER A 475 14.34 -20.85 15.55
C SER A 475 14.27 -19.51 14.81
N LYS A 476 15.23 -18.62 15.06
CA LYS A 476 15.33 -17.32 14.37
C LYS A 476 15.50 -17.46 12.86
N ASP A 477 16.20 -18.50 12.40
CA ASP A 477 16.40 -18.76 10.97
C ASP A 477 15.09 -19.20 10.30
N THR A 478 14.31 -20.05 10.97
CA THR A 478 12.97 -20.45 10.53
C THR A 478 12.06 -19.23 10.37
N THR A 479 12.07 -18.31 11.34
CA THR A 479 11.34 -17.04 11.25
C THR A 479 11.86 -16.18 10.10
N ALA A 480 13.18 -16.02 9.95
CA ALA A 480 13.77 -15.25 8.86
C ALA A 480 13.37 -15.80 7.48
N SER A 481 13.30 -17.13 7.32
CA SER A 481 12.89 -17.80 6.09
C SER A 481 11.40 -17.58 5.80
N ALA A 482 10.52 -17.77 6.79
CA ALA A 482 9.08 -17.50 6.64
C ALA A 482 8.79 -16.03 6.28
N VAL A 483 9.51 -15.10 6.92
CA VAL A 483 9.44 -13.66 6.59
C VAL A 483 9.92 -13.42 5.16
N ALA A 484 11.05 -14.00 4.74
CA ALA A 484 11.56 -13.85 3.37
C ALA A 484 10.57 -14.35 2.31
N VAL A 485 9.93 -15.50 2.54
CA VAL A 485 8.89 -16.05 1.64
C VAL A 485 7.68 -15.12 1.56
N GLY A 486 7.17 -14.65 2.70
CA GLY A 486 6.06 -13.69 2.74
C GLY A 486 6.37 -12.39 1.98
N LEU A 487 7.58 -11.86 2.12
CA LEU A 487 8.01 -10.64 1.42
C LEU A 487 8.12 -10.88 -0.08
N LYS A 488 8.63 -12.04 -0.50
CA LYS A 488 8.71 -12.43 -1.91
C LYS A 488 7.31 -12.55 -2.54
N GLN A 489 6.34 -13.09 -1.80
CA GLN A 489 4.92 -13.12 -2.18
C GLN A 489 4.28 -11.72 -2.25
N GLY A 490 4.96 -10.68 -1.77
CA GLY A 490 4.48 -9.29 -1.79
C GLY A 490 3.57 -8.94 -0.62
N LYS A 491 3.68 -9.67 0.50
CA LYS A 491 2.90 -9.45 1.72
C LYS A 491 3.53 -8.40 2.63
N VAL A 492 2.70 -7.81 3.49
CA VAL A 492 3.07 -7.02 4.66
C VAL A 492 3.08 -7.97 5.84
N ILE A 493 4.18 -8.00 6.59
CA ILE A 493 4.40 -9.05 7.59
C ILE A 493 4.40 -8.45 8.97
N ILE A 494 3.62 -9.07 9.86
CA ILE A 494 3.74 -8.88 11.30
C ILE A 494 4.23 -10.20 11.91
N VAL A 495 5.10 -10.13 12.91
CA VAL A 495 5.53 -11.33 13.63
C VAL A 495 5.11 -11.22 15.09
N VAL A 496 4.38 -12.23 15.55
CA VAL A 496 3.72 -12.26 16.85
C VAL A 496 4.13 -13.50 17.62
N GLY A 497 4.15 -13.38 18.95
CA GLY A 497 4.30 -14.53 19.83
C GLY A 497 3.11 -15.47 19.72
N ASP A 498 3.34 -16.75 19.98
CA ASP A 498 2.27 -17.73 20.08
C ASP A 498 1.37 -17.43 21.29
N GLY A 499 0.09 -17.65 21.09
CA GLY A 499 -0.94 -17.38 22.07
C GLY A 499 -2.30 -17.75 21.49
N PRO A 500 -3.28 -18.13 22.34
CA PRO A 500 -4.61 -18.44 21.84
C PRO A 500 -5.17 -17.29 21.00
N GLY A 501 -5.54 -17.57 19.75
CA GLY A 501 -6.04 -16.55 18.81
C GLY A 501 -4.99 -15.56 18.29
N PHE A 502 -3.70 -15.75 18.60
CA PHE A 502 -2.58 -14.90 18.21
C PHE A 502 -2.83 -13.43 18.57
N TYR A 503 -2.52 -12.50 17.66
CA TYR A 503 -2.91 -11.10 17.82
C TYR A 503 -4.25 -10.84 17.13
N THR A 504 -4.35 -11.20 15.85
CA THR A 504 -5.46 -10.71 15.02
C THR A 504 -6.81 -11.31 15.41
N THR A 505 -6.92 -12.64 15.49
CA THR A 505 -8.17 -13.32 15.88
C THR A 505 -8.56 -12.99 17.32
N ARG A 506 -7.56 -12.84 18.20
CA ARG A 506 -7.73 -12.45 19.60
C ARG A 506 -8.37 -11.07 19.74
N CYS A 507 -7.91 -10.05 19.01
CA CYS A 507 -8.52 -8.71 19.00
C CYS A 507 -9.90 -8.66 18.32
N LEU A 508 -10.18 -9.57 17.38
CA LEU A 508 -11.45 -9.63 16.66
C LEU A 508 -12.59 -10.26 17.47
N ALA A 509 -12.28 -11.20 18.37
CA ALA A 509 -13.32 -11.89 19.13
C ALA A 509 -14.16 -10.94 20.02
N PRO A 510 -13.59 -9.97 20.77
CA PRO A 510 -14.36 -9.05 21.60
C PRO A 510 -15.35 -8.17 20.82
N ILE A 511 -14.95 -7.65 19.65
CA ILE A 511 -15.83 -6.79 18.85
C ILE A 511 -17.04 -7.56 18.33
N LEU A 512 -16.83 -8.82 17.95
CA LEU A 512 -17.90 -9.67 17.46
C LEU A 512 -18.84 -10.13 18.59
N ALA A 513 -18.30 -10.45 19.76
CA ALA A 513 -19.10 -10.75 20.94
C ALA A 513 -19.97 -9.56 21.36
N GLU A 514 -19.42 -8.33 21.29
CA GLU A 514 -20.17 -7.12 21.58
C GLU A 514 -21.23 -6.82 20.52
N ALA A 515 -20.92 -7.03 19.25
CA ALA A 515 -21.88 -6.87 18.16
C ALA A 515 -23.09 -7.81 18.32
N ILE A 516 -22.89 -9.06 18.73
CA ILE A 516 -23.99 -9.99 19.05
C ILE A 516 -24.84 -9.45 20.21
N ARG A 517 -24.20 -8.97 21.29
CA ARG A 517 -24.93 -8.38 22.43
C ARG A 517 -25.78 -7.18 21.99
N VAL A 518 -25.24 -6.29 21.15
CA VAL A 518 -25.97 -5.12 20.63
C VAL A 518 -27.17 -5.53 19.75
N LEU A 519 -27.05 -6.61 18.97
CA LEU A 519 -28.19 -7.18 18.24
C LEU A 519 -29.24 -7.74 19.21
N GLN A 520 -28.84 -8.44 20.28
CA GLN A 520 -29.75 -8.95 21.30
C GLN A 520 -30.44 -7.83 22.10
N GLU A 521 -29.77 -6.70 22.29
CA GLU A 521 -30.35 -5.48 22.89
C GLU A 521 -31.42 -4.82 21.98
N GLY A 522 -31.68 -5.38 20.79
CA GLY A 522 -32.74 -4.95 19.88
C GLY A 522 -32.28 -4.00 18.78
N SER A 523 -30.98 -3.82 18.58
CA SER A 523 -30.49 -3.05 17.44
C SER A 523 -30.69 -3.80 16.12
N ASP A 524 -31.22 -3.12 15.12
CA ASP A 524 -31.33 -3.66 13.75
C ASP A 524 -29.94 -3.90 13.11
N PRO A 525 -29.74 -4.99 12.33
CA PRO A 525 -28.48 -5.27 11.66
C PRO A 525 -27.98 -4.18 10.71
N LYS A 526 -28.87 -3.50 9.97
CA LYS A 526 -28.48 -2.36 9.11
C LYS A 526 -28.08 -1.16 9.94
N LYS A 527 -28.74 -0.92 11.09
CA LYS A 527 -28.32 0.12 12.02
C LYS A 527 -26.91 -0.15 12.54
N LEU A 528 -26.63 -1.38 13.01
CA LEU A 528 -25.31 -1.77 13.51
C LEU A 528 -24.21 -1.66 12.43
N ASP A 529 -24.50 -2.14 11.22
CA ASP A 529 -23.59 -1.97 10.06
C ASP A 529 -23.40 -0.48 9.72
N GLY A 530 -24.45 0.33 9.82
CA GLY A 530 -24.41 1.77 9.63
C GLY A 530 -23.48 2.46 10.64
N LEU A 531 -23.61 2.14 11.92
CA LEU A 531 -22.80 2.69 13.02
C LEU A 531 -21.32 2.32 12.88
N THR A 532 -21.02 1.07 12.56
CA THR A 532 -19.63 0.61 12.42
C THR A 532 -18.97 1.15 11.16
N THR A 533 -19.69 1.19 10.03
CA THR A 533 -19.15 1.76 8.79
C THR A 533 -19.04 3.29 8.84
N SER A 534 -19.94 4.00 9.51
CA SER A 534 -19.82 5.45 9.73
C SER A 534 -18.69 5.82 10.68
N PHE A 535 -18.31 4.91 11.58
CA PHE A 535 -17.11 5.06 12.41
C PHE A 535 -15.81 4.86 11.62
N GLY A 536 -15.85 4.13 10.50
CA GLY A 536 -14.74 3.98 9.57
C GLY A 536 -14.31 2.54 9.27
N PHE A 537 -15.01 1.54 9.82
CA PHE A 537 -14.76 0.15 9.46
C PHE A 537 -15.19 -0.10 7.99
N PRO A 538 -14.41 -0.87 7.21
CA PRO A 538 -14.71 -1.14 5.81
C PRO A 538 -15.91 -2.09 5.64
N VAL A 539 -16.17 -2.93 6.65
CA VAL A 539 -17.27 -3.90 6.69
C VAL A 539 -18.06 -3.64 7.97
N GLY A 540 -19.39 -3.67 7.87
CA GLY A 540 -20.26 -3.52 9.05
C GLY A 540 -20.20 -4.75 9.96
N ALA A 541 -20.36 -4.55 11.27
CA ALA A 541 -20.17 -5.63 12.24
C ALA A 541 -21.15 -6.81 12.08
N ALA A 542 -22.42 -6.57 11.71
CA ALA A 542 -23.38 -7.64 11.45
C ALA A 542 -23.04 -8.40 10.16
N THR A 543 -22.65 -7.67 9.10
CA THR A 543 -22.10 -8.30 7.89
C THR A 543 -20.85 -9.14 8.22
N LEU A 544 -19.97 -8.64 9.09
CA LEU A 544 -18.73 -9.33 9.46
C LEU A 544 -19.01 -10.63 10.22
N ILE A 545 -20.00 -10.64 11.13
CA ILE A 545 -20.47 -11.87 11.80
C ILE A 545 -20.87 -12.94 10.77
N ASP A 546 -21.61 -12.55 9.73
CA ASP A 546 -22.06 -13.47 8.67
C ASP A 546 -20.92 -14.04 7.82
N GLU A 547 -19.80 -13.31 7.70
CA GLU A 547 -18.62 -13.73 6.93
C GLU A 547 -17.69 -14.67 7.72
N VAL A 548 -17.59 -14.49 9.04
CA VAL A 548 -16.62 -15.18 9.91
C VAL A 548 -17.21 -16.46 10.53
N GLU A 549 -17.69 -17.38 9.68
CA GLU A 549 -18.35 -18.64 10.10
C GLU A 549 -17.44 -19.60 10.89
N SER A 550 -16.18 -19.77 10.45
CA SER A 550 -15.26 -20.78 11.00
C SER A 550 -14.91 -20.54 12.47
N MET A 551 -14.80 -19.26 12.87
CA MET A 551 -14.50 -18.88 14.25
C MET A 551 -15.65 -19.28 15.21
N TRP A 552 -16.90 -19.11 14.77
CA TRP A 552 -18.08 -19.50 15.55
C TRP A 552 -18.27 -21.00 15.65
N ARG A 553 -18.00 -21.71 14.54
CA ARG A 553 -18.16 -23.17 14.49
C ARG A 553 -17.24 -23.89 15.47
N LEU A 554 -16.00 -23.41 15.63
CA LEU A 554 -15.04 -23.94 16.61
C LEU A 554 -15.49 -23.68 18.06
N THR A 555 -16.06 -22.50 18.30
CA THR A 555 -16.66 -22.12 19.59
C THR A 555 -17.88 -23.00 19.93
N TRP A 556 -18.67 -23.41 18.93
CA TRP A 556 -19.82 -24.29 19.11
C TRP A 556 -19.48 -25.76 19.40
N LEU A 557 -18.52 -26.33 18.67
CA LEU A 557 -18.15 -27.75 18.80
C LEU A 557 -17.87 -28.13 20.26
N LYS A 558 -17.39 -27.18 21.07
CA LYS A 558 -17.17 -27.37 22.50
C LYS A 558 -18.40 -27.27 23.41
N THR A 559 -19.39 -26.44 23.06
CA THR A 559 -20.60 -26.26 23.89
C THR A 559 -21.66 -27.35 23.66
N SER A 560 -21.55 -28.10 22.55
CA SER A 560 -22.58 -29.09 22.14
C SER A 560 -22.03 -30.46 21.70
N GLY A 561 -20.71 -30.65 21.59
CA GLY A 561 -20.07 -31.87 21.08
C GLY A 561 -19.92 -33.02 22.10
N LYS A 562 -19.80 -34.24 21.56
CA LYS A 562 -19.47 -35.47 22.31
C LYS A 562 -18.09 -35.30 23.02
N PRO A 563 -17.84 -35.99 24.14
CA PRO A 563 -16.61 -35.83 24.93
C PRO A 563 -15.30 -35.93 24.12
N SER A 564 -15.27 -36.75 23.07
CA SER A 564 -14.12 -37.01 22.20
C SER A 564 -13.71 -35.84 21.28
N ASP A 565 -14.54 -34.80 21.17
CA ASP A 565 -14.32 -33.60 20.34
C ASP A 565 -14.08 -32.34 21.19
N ARG A 566 -13.94 -32.50 22.52
CA ARG A 566 -13.75 -31.38 23.45
C ARG A 566 -12.29 -30.94 23.58
N ASP A 567 -11.33 -31.79 23.24
CA ASP A 567 -9.90 -31.51 23.42
C ASP A 567 -9.34 -30.52 22.39
N SER A 568 -9.88 -30.51 21.16
CA SER A 568 -9.39 -29.65 20.07
C SER A 568 -9.76 -28.15 20.20
N GLY A 569 -10.51 -27.78 21.24
CA GLY A 569 -10.94 -26.41 21.50
C GLY A 569 -10.44 -25.85 22.83
N GLU A 570 -9.50 -26.49 23.52
CA GLU A 570 -8.97 -25.98 24.81
C GLU A 570 -8.30 -24.62 24.74
N GLU A 571 -7.47 -24.37 23.73
CA GLU A 571 -6.77 -23.09 23.62
C GLU A 571 -7.66 -21.97 23.09
N MET A 572 -8.40 -22.16 22.01
CA MET A 572 -9.33 -21.11 21.52
C MET A 572 -10.44 -20.82 22.54
N TRP A 573 -10.91 -21.83 23.28
CA TRP A 573 -11.81 -21.59 24.42
C TRP A 573 -11.08 -21.00 25.62
N ARG A 574 -9.77 -21.20 25.86
CA ARG A 574 -8.99 -20.40 26.84
C ARG A 574 -8.91 -18.95 26.42
N CYS A 575 -8.77 -18.68 25.12
CA CYS A 575 -8.93 -17.35 24.54
C CYS A 575 -10.31 -16.80 24.96
N CYS A 576 -11.41 -17.47 24.63
CA CYS A 576 -12.77 -17.08 25.04
C CYS A 576 -13.05 -17.11 26.56
N ARG A 577 -12.33 -17.92 27.35
CA ARG A 577 -12.53 -18.16 28.80
C ARG A 577 -11.77 -17.12 29.63
N LEU A 578 -10.64 -16.60 29.14
CA LEU A 578 -10.00 -15.38 29.68
C LEU A 578 -10.96 -14.18 29.60
N TRP A 579 -11.91 -14.22 28.66
CA TRP A 579 -12.93 -13.18 28.49
C TRP A 579 -14.24 -13.40 29.25
N TRP A 580 -14.45 -14.58 29.84
CA TRP A 580 -15.77 -15.01 30.30
C TRP A 580 -15.91 -15.46 31.75
N THR A 581 -14.90 -15.36 32.62
CA THR A 581 -15.16 -15.44 34.07
C THR A 581 -14.12 -14.75 34.95
N SER A 582 -14.59 -13.85 35.82
CA SER A 582 -14.24 -13.85 37.23
C SER A 582 -15.50 -13.53 38.07
N ASP A 583 -15.96 -14.54 38.81
CA ASP A 583 -16.73 -14.45 40.06
C ASP A 583 -18.04 -13.65 40.18
N SER A 584 -18.83 -13.45 39.12
CA SER A 584 -20.23 -13.03 39.32
C SER A 584 -21.21 -13.70 38.35
N LYS A 585 -21.99 -14.64 38.91
CA LYS A 585 -23.18 -15.31 38.32
C LYS A 585 -23.01 -15.80 36.88
N VAL A 586 -22.35 -16.96 36.81
CA VAL A 586 -22.30 -17.90 35.68
C VAL A 586 -23.69 -18.31 35.14
N GLU A 587 -24.80 -17.99 35.82
CA GLU A 587 -26.15 -18.39 35.43
C GLU A 587 -26.81 -17.55 34.32
N LEU A 588 -26.41 -16.28 34.09
CA LEU A 588 -27.04 -15.41 33.08
C LEU A 588 -26.35 -15.44 31.70
N LEU A 589 -25.10 -15.90 31.63
CA LEU A 589 -24.30 -16.00 30.40
C LEU A 589 -24.23 -17.43 29.84
N ASN A 590 -24.67 -18.41 30.62
CA ASN A 590 -24.81 -19.78 30.16
C ASN A 590 -25.97 -19.87 29.15
N SER A 591 -25.60 -20.08 27.89
CA SER A 591 -26.41 -20.59 26.78
C SER A 591 -27.22 -19.64 25.90
N ALA A 592 -27.40 -18.35 26.17
CA ALA A 592 -28.19 -17.47 25.28
C ALA A 592 -27.39 -16.82 24.13
N ASN A 593 -26.26 -16.16 24.41
CA ASN A 593 -25.55 -15.31 23.43
C ASN A 593 -24.88 -16.09 22.29
N ILE A 594 -24.39 -17.31 22.58
CA ILE A 594 -23.86 -18.23 21.57
C ILE A 594 -25.02 -18.83 20.77
N ARG A 595 -26.09 -19.29 21.41
CA ARG A 595 -27.14 -20.10 20.76
C ARG A 595 -27.95 -19.36 19.69
N VAL A 596 -27.98 -18.02 19.69
CA VAL A 596 -28.60 -17.20 18.63
C VAL A 596 -28.10 -17.62 17.25
N TYR A 597 -26.78 -17.76 17.06
CA TYR A 597 -26.20 -18.10 15.76
C TYR A 597 -25.89 -19.59 15.57
N ILE A 598 -26.12 -20.40 16.61
CA ILE A 598 -25.37 -21.65 16.80
C ILE A 598 -26.26 -22.89 17.04
N GLN A 599 -27.58 -22.73 17.26
CA GLN A 599 -28.49 -23.85 17.00
C GLN A 599 -28.51 -24.12 15.49
N PRO A 600 -28.50 -25.38 15.02
CA PRO A 600 -28.03 -25.80 13.69
C PRO A 600 -28.95 -25.30 12.57
N THR A 601 -28.89 -24.01 12.29
CA THR A 601 -29.40 -23.35 11.13
C THR A 601 -28.20 -22.66 10.50
N LYS A 602 -27.86 -23.15 9.31
CA LYS A 602 -27.42 -22.45 8.09
C LYS A 602 -27.37 -20.89 8.14
N ILE A 603 -26.75 -20.27 9.15
CA ILE A 603 -26.63 -18.81 9.33
C ILE A 603 -25.16 -18.42 9.11
N SER A 604 -24.77 -18.33 7.85
CA SER A 604 -23.49 -17.83 7.35
C SER A 604 -23.65 -17.40 5.90
N ARG A 605 -22.73 -16.57 5.41
CA ARG A 605 -22.67 -16.25 3.99
C ARG A 605 -22.54 -17.51 3.11
N LYS A 606 -21.84 -18.56 3.59
CA LYS A 606 -21.63 -19.82 2.84
C LYS A 606 -22.89 -20.66 2.73
N SER A 607 -23.77 -20.60 3.72
CA SER A 607 -25.08 -21.25 3.68
C SER A 607 -26.16 -20.42 2.97
N GLY A 608 -25.79 -19.22 2.47
CA GLY A 608 -26.67 -18.33 1.70
C GLY A 608 -27.62 -17.47 2.55
N LYS A 609 -27.59 -17.60 3.88
CA LYS A 609 -28.46 -16.88 4.82
C LYS A 609 -27.66 -16.58 6.08
N GLY A 610 -27.72 -15.36 6.60
CA GLY A 610 -27.07 -14.83 7.81
C GLY A 610 -28.03 -13.86 8.54
N CYS A 611 -27.53 -12.74 9.07
CA CYS A 611 -28.31 -11.49 9.20
C CYS A 611 -28.94 -11.09 7.87
N TYR A 612 -28.22 -11.36 6.78
CA TYR A 612 -28.65 -11.04 5.43
C TYR A 612 -28.90 -12.30 4.59
N ILE A 613 -29.73 -12.16 3.55
CA ILE A 613 -29.91 -13.20 2.54
C ILE A 613 -28.87 -12.97 1.43
N TYR A 614 -28.08 -14.01 1.14
CA TYR A 614 -27.01 -13.97 0.14
C TYR A 614 -27.39 -14.82 -1.07
N GLN A 615 -27.82 -14.17 -2.15
CA GLN A 615 -28.13 -14.84 -3.41
C GLN A 615 -26.90 -14.85 -4.35
N PRO A 616 -26.60 -15.97 -5.02
CA PRO A 616 -25.51 -16.04 -6.00
C PRO A 616 -25.69 -14.97 -7.11
N GLY A 617 -24.66 -14.16 -7.35
CA GLY A 617 -24.65 -13.14 -8.40
C GLY A 617 -25.35 -11.81 -8.07
N SER A 618 -26.06 -11.71 -6.93
CA SER A 618 -26.68 -10.46 -6.48
C SER A 618 -25.78 -9.69 -5.51
N LYS A 619 -25.74 -8.36 -5.65
CA LYS A 619 -25.11 -7.46 -4.66
C LYS A 619 -26.10 -6.96 -3.61
N ARG A 620 -27.39 -7.29 -3.75
CA ARG A 620 -28.44 -6.85 -2.84
C ARG A 620 -28.36 -7.67 -1.55
N LYS A 621 -28.32 -6.98 -0.41
CA LYS A 621 -28.34 -7.58 0.93
C LYS A 621 -29.71 -7.30 1.55
N ASP A 622 -30.63 -8.23 1.36
CA ASP A 622 -31.94 -8.15 2.00
C ASP A 622 -31.85 -8.76 3.41
N LEU A 623 -32.61 -8.23 4.37
CA LEU A 623 -32.62 -8.75 5.73
C LEU A 623 -33.23 -10.15 5.77
N ASN A 624 -32.66 -11.02 6.59
CA ASN A 624 -33.21 -12.34 6.82
C ASN A 624 -34.29 -12.28 7.90
N SER A 625 -35.56 -12.32 7.52
CA SER A 625 -36.68 -12.33 8.48
C SER A 625 -36.63 -13.50 9.48
N GLY A 626 -35.96 -14.60 9.13
CA GLY A 626 -35.77 -15.73 10.04
C GLY A 626 -34.79 -15.45 11.19
N ILE A 627 -34.06 -14.33 11.17
CA ILE A 627 -33.22 -13.92 12.30
C ILE A 627 -34.04 -13.22 13.39
N ASP A 628 -35.18 -12.62 13.04
CA ASP A 628 -36.02 -11.87 13.97
C ASP A 628 -36.58 -12.80 15.05
N ASP A 629 -37.05 -14.00 14.67
CA ASP A 629 -37.51 -15.04 15.59
C ASP A 629 -36.44 -15.48 16.61
N ILE A 630 -35.17 -15.50 16.17
CA ILE A 630 -34.04 -15.90 17.00
C ILE A 630 -33.65 -14.75 17.94
N LEU A 631 -33.61 -13.52 17.43
CA LEU A 631 -33.30 -12.34 18.23
C LEU A 631 -34.38 -12.08 19.28
N GLU A 632 -35.67 -12.30 18.96
CA GLU A 632 -36.78 -12.28 19.92
C GLU A 632 -36.57 -13.28 21.05
N LYS A 633 -36.17 -14.53 20.72
CA LYS A 633 -35.97 -15.60 21.70
C LYS A 633 -34.87 -15.30 22.72
N TYR A 634 -33.83 -14.56 22.34
CA TYR A 634 -32.66 -14.26 23.18
C TYR A 634 -32.47 -12.77 23.42
N LYS A 635 -33.57 -11.99 23.37
CA LYS A 635 -33.58 -10.55 23.53
C LYS A 635 -33.13 -10.13 24.93
N LEU A 636 -32.29 -9.11 25.00
CA LEU A 636 -31.83 -8.47 26.23
C LEU A 636 -32.40 -7.05 26.32
N THR A 637 -32.53 -6.53 27.53
CA THR A 637 -32.94 -5.13 27.75
C THR A 637 -31.72 -4.22 27.72
N PRO A 638 -31.64 -3.23 26.81
CA PRO A 638 -30.55 -2.27 26.79
C PRO A 638 -30.56 -1.39 28.04
N ASN A 639 -29.39 -1.06 28.57
CA ASN A 639 -29.28 -0.08 29.65
C ASN A 639 -29.24 1.33 29.06
N PRO A 640 -30.22 2.22 29.34
CA PRO A 640 -30.31 3.54 28.72
C PRO A 640 -29.06 4.42 28.93
N SER A 641 -28.29 4.21 30.00
CA SER A 641 -27.10 5.02 30.32
C SER A 641 -25.89 4.79 29.39
N VAL A 642 -25.88 3.69 28.62
CA VAL A 642 -24.75 3.27 27.76
C VAL A 642 -25.22 2.68 26.42
N SER A 643 -26.42 3.08 25.97
CA SER A 643 -27.07 2.57 24.75
C SER A 643 -27.24 3.64 23.65
N SER A 644 -26.56 4.78 23.78
CA SER A 644 -26.54 5.76 22.68
C SER A 644 -25.79 5.21 21.47
N ASP A 645 -26.08 5.71 20.26
CA ASP A 645 -25.41 5.29 19.03
C ASP A 645 -23.88 5.45 19.12
N SER A 646 -23.42 6.49 19.81
CA SER A 646 -21.99 6.72 20.11
C SER A 646 -21.45 5.69 21.10
N ASP A 647 -22.17 5.43 22.19
CA ASP A 647 -21.74 4.44 23.19
C ASP A 647 -21.66 3.03 22.58
N VAL A 648 -22.57 2.67 21.67
CA VAL A 648 -22.49 1.41 20.91
C VAL A 648 -21.18 1.34 20.13
N GLN A 649 -20.80 2.40 19.39
CA GLN A 649 -19.51 2.42 18.68
C GLN A 649 -18.34 2.22 19.66
N TYR A 650 -18.28 3.01 20.73
CA TYR A 650 -17.19 2.94 21.71
C TYR A 650 -17.17 1.64 22.52
N ARG A 651 -18.31 0.98 22.75
CA ARG A 651 -18.35 -0.37 23.34
C ARG A 651 -17.61 -1.38 22.47
N LEU A 652 -17.85 -1.36 21.15
CA LEU A 652 -17.17 -2.24 20.20
C LEU A 652 -15.65 -1.93 20.14
N ILE A 653 -15.29 -0.66 20.00
CA ILE A 653 -13.90 -0.23 19.78
C ILE A 653 -13.07 -0.38 21.04
N SER A 654 -13.58 0.02 22.20
CA SER A 654 -12.81 -0.01 23.45
C SER A 654 -12.38 -1.43 23.81
N ARG A 655 -13.24 -2.44 23.57
CA ARG A 655 -12.89 -3.85 23.78
C ARG A 655 -11.81 -4.33 22.81
N PHE A 656 -11.88 -3.93 21.54
CA PHE A 656 -10.84 -4.24 20.55
C PHE A 656 -9.50 -3.61 20.94
N VAL A 657 -9.50 -2.32 21.27
CA VAL A 657 -8.29 -1.55 21.59
C VAL A 657 -7.66 -2.06 22.89
N ASN A 658 -8.46 -2.31 23.92
CA ASN A 658 -7.98 -2.88 25.17
C ASN A 658 -7.28 -4.22 24.94
N GLU A 659 -7.82 -5.05 24.04
CA GLU A 659 -7.17 -6.32 23.74
C GLU A 659 -5.88 -6.18 22.96
N ALA A 660 -5.82 -5.22 22.04
CA ALA A 660 -4.58 -4.93 21.34
C ALA A 660 -3.48 -4.50 22.32
N LEU A 661 -3.82 -3.67 23.31
CA LEU A 661 -2.91 -3.27 24.37
C LEU A 661 -2.52 -4.44 25.28
N LEU A 662 -3.44 -5.36 25.60
CA LEU A 662 -3.13 -6.60 26.32
C LEU A 662 -2.14 -7.48 25.55
N CYS A 663 -2.32 -7.63 24.23
CA CYS A 663 -1.38 -8.38 23.40
C CYS A 663 0.04 -7.76 23.43
N LEU A 664 0.16 -6.44 23.54
CA LEU A 664 1.45 -5.79 23.74
C LEU A 664 1.98 -6.00 25.16
N GLN A 665 1.13 -5.89 26.18
CA GLN A 665 1.48 -6.09 27.58
C GLN A 665 1.98 -7.52 27.86
N GLU A 666 1.37 -8.52 27.22
CA GLU A 666 1.71 -9.94 27.37
C GLU A 666 2.89 -10.37 26.47
N GLY A 667 3.42 -9.47 25.64
CA GLY A 667 4.54 -9.77 24.75
C GLY A 667 4.19 -10.57 23.49
N ILE A 668 2.90 -10.75 23.18
CA ILE A 668 2.46 -11.32 21.89
C ILE A 668 2.82 -10.36 20.75
N LEU A 669 2.58 -9.07 20.93
CA LEU A 669 3.06 -8.04 20.03
C LEU A 669 4.45 -7.59 20.44
N ASN A 670 5.37 -7.53 19.47
CA ASN A 670 6.72 -7.01 19.67
C ASN A 670 6.77 -5.47 19.67
N SER A 671 5.81 -4.81 19.01
CA SER A 671 5.76 -3.36 18.93
C SER A 671 4.34 -2.83 18.66
N PRO A 672 4.02 -1.60 19.10
CA PRO A 672 2.75 -0.93 18.75
C PRO A 672 2.56 -0.80 17.23
N LEU A 673 3.66 -0.57 16.50
CA LEU A 673 3.68 -0.38 15.06
C LEU A 673 3.16 -1.62 14.31
N GLU A 674 3.63 -2.81 14.69
CA GLU A 674 3.14 -4.06 14.11
C GLU A 674 1.68 -4.32 14.46
N GLY A 675 1.28 -3.97 15.68
CA GLY A 675 -0.12 -4.03 16.10
C GLY A 675 -1.02 -3.16 15.23
N ASP A 676 -0.65 -1.89 15.03
CA ASP A 676 -1.42 -0.97 14.19
C ASP A 676 -1.52 -1.45 12.74
N VAL A 677 -0.42 -1.91 12.15
CA VAL A 677 -0.40 -2.48 10.79
C VAL A 677 -1.28 -3.74 10.71
N GLY A 678 -1.16 -4.65 11.67
CA GLY A 678 -1.95 -5.87 11.73
C GLY A 678 -3.45 -5.61 11.85
N ALA A 679 -3.83 -4.69 12.75
CA ALA A 679 -5.22 -4.31 12.95
C ALA A 679 -5.82 -3.65 11.69
N VAL A 680 -5.10 -2.74 11.04
CA VAL A 680 -5.62 -2.00 9.88
C VAL A 680 -5.67 -2.88 8.63
N PHE A 681 -4.58 -3.57 8.28
CA PHE A 681 -4.51 -4.36 7.04
C PHE A 681 -5.14 -5.76 7.15
N GLY A 682 -5.33 -6.28 8.37
CA GLY A 682 -5.92 -7.59 8.63
C GLY A 682 -7.38 -7.51 9.07
N LEU A 683 -7.64 -6.75 10.13
CA LEU A 683 -8.96 -6.69 10.79
C LEU A 683 -9.84 -5.54 10.27
N GLY A 684 -9.30 -4.67 9.43
CA GLY A 684 -10.01 -3.51 8.91
C GLY A 684 -10.26 -2.43 9.95
N PHE A 685 -9.39 -2.30 10.96
CA PHE A 685 -9.45 -1.17 11.89
C PHE A 685 -9.39 0.16 11.09
N PRO A 686 -10.19 1.19 11.44
CA PRO A 686 -10.29 2.41 10.66
C PRO A 686 -8.92 3.08 10.40
N PRO A 687 -8.47 3.17 9.13
CA PRO A 687 -7.16 3.76 8.80
C PRO A 687 -7.03 5.23 9.19
N CYS A 688 -8.13 6.00 9.15
CA CYS A 688 -8.16 7.39 9.60
C CYS A 688 -7.77 7.57 11.08
N LEU A 689 -7.89 6.52 11.90
CA LEU A 689 -7.47 6.53 13.30
C LEU A 689 -6.05 5.98 13.50
N GLY A 690 -5.44 5.42 12.45
CA GLY A 690 -4.04 5.00 12.43
C GLY A 690 -3.75 3.62 13.03
N GLY A 691 -4.76 2.96 13.60
CA GLY A 691 -4.62 1.71 14.35
C GLY A 691 -4.96 1.87 15.84
N PRO A 692 -5.16 0.77 16.59
CA PRO A 692 -5.54 0.81 18.00
C PRO A 692 -4.58 1.61 18.90
N PHE A 693 -3.26 1.53 18.67
CA PHE A 693 -2.28 2.24 19.50
C PHE A 693 -2.25 3.74 19.16
N ARG A 694 -2.26 4.09 17.87
CA ARG A 694 -2.38 5.49 17.43
C ARG A 694 -3.71 6.12 17.85
N PHE A 695 -4.78 5.34 17.89
CA PHE A 695 -6.07 5.77 18.39
C PHE A 695 -6.00 6.15 19.87
N VAL A 696 -5.31 5.37 20.71
CA VAL A 696 -5.10 5.72 22.13
C VAL A 696 -4.37 7.05 22.28
N ASP A 697 -3.32 7.27 21.48
CA ASP A 697 -2.52 8.51 21.52
C ASP A 697 -3.29 9.75 21.04
N SER A 698 -4.25 9.58 20.13
CA SER A 698 -5.04 10.67 19.56
C SER A 698 -6.35 10.94 20.31
N PHE A 699 -7.04 9.89 20.77
CA PHE A 699 -8.28 9.99 21.56
C PHE A 699 -8.02 10.34 23.02
N GLY A 700 -6.84 9.97 23.55
CA GLY A 700 -6.47 10.10 24.96
C GLY A 700 -6.71 8.81 25.74
N ALA A 701 -5.66 8.32 26.40
CA ALA A 701 -5.73 7.11 27.22
C ALA A 701 -6.68 7.28 28.42
N ASP A 702 -6.69 8.46 29.03
CA ASP A 702 -7.60 8.86 30.10
C ASP A 702 -9.07 8.85 29.66
N ASN A 703 -9.37 9.42 28.50
CA ASN A 703 -10.70 9.41 27.90
C ASN A 703 -11.19 7.98 27.63
N LEU A 704 -10.32 7.13 27.10
CA LEU A 704 -10.66 5.73 26.85
C LEU A 704 -10.93 4.97 28.15
N VAL A 705 -10.09 5.15 29.18
CA VAL A 705 -10.30 4.56 30.51
C VAL A 705 -11.61 5.02 31.13
N ALA A 706 -11.95 6.30 31.03
CA ALA A 706 -13.20 6.83 31.57
C ALA A 706 -14.43 6.18 30.90
N LYS A 707 -14.42 6.05 29.57
CA LYS A 707 -15.47 5.35 28.81
C LYS A 707 -15.56 3.88 29.19
N MET A 708 -14.42 3.19 29.27
CA MET A 708 -14.39 1.78 29.66
C MET A 708 -14.94 1.55 31.07
N LYS A 709 -14.60 2.39 32.05
CA LYS A 709 -15.17 2.32 33.41
C LYS A 709 -16.68 2.57 33.44
N GLN A 710 -17.18 3.47 32.59
CA GLN A 710 -18.63 3.67 32.43
C GLN A 710 -19.31 2.39 31.93
N PHE A 711 -18.72 1.70 30.95
CA PHE A 711 -19.25 0.44 30.44
C PHE A 711 -19.08 -0.71 31.43
N GLU A 712 -17.96 -0.77 32.15
CA GLU A 712 -17.67 -1.76 33.19
C GLU A 712 -18.69 -1.70 34.33
N ALA A 713 -19.09 -0.50 34.76
CA ALA A 713 -20.10 -0.32 35.81
C ALA A 713 -21.46 -0.96 35.46
N VAL A 714 -21.77 -1.10 34.16
CA VAL A 714 -23.04 -1.67 33.68
C VAL A 714 -22.89 -3.13 33.24
N TYR A 715 -21.80 -3.45 32.52
CA TYR A 715 -21.62 -4.70 31.82
C TYR A 715 -20.53 -5.60 32.40
N GLY A 716 -19.80 -5.13 33.42
CA GLY A 716 -18.82 -5.88 34.18
C GLY A 716 -17.45 -5.99 33.52
N SER A 717 -16.73 -7.04 33.91
CA SER A 717 -15.32 -7.27 33.61
C SER A 717 -14.89 -7.28 32.13
N PRO A 718 -15.74 -7.56 31.13
CA PRO A 718 -15.33 -7.45 29.72
C PRO A 718 -14.88 -6.05 29.28
N PHE A 719 -15.16 -5.02 30.09
CA PHE A 719 -14.76 -3.64 29.87
C PHE A 719 -13.71 -3.14 30.86
N THR A 720 -13.12 -4.01 31.68
CA THR A 720 -12.04 -3.60 32.59
C THR A 720 -10.80 -3.20 31.79
N PRO A 721 -10.28 -1.97 31.96
CA PRO A 721 -9.04 -1.54 31.31
C PRO A 721 -7.83 -2.39 31.75
N CYS A 722 -6.97 -2.74 30.81
CA CYS A 722 -5.72 -3.43 31.11
C CYS A 722 -4.73 -2.50 31.85
N GLN A 723 -3.73 -3.12 32.50
CA GLN A 723 -2.77 -2.38 33.30
C GLN A 723 -1.96 -1.38 32.45
N LEU A 724 -1.55 -1.77 31.24
CA LEU A 724 -0.84 -0.90 30.31
C LEU A 724 -1.66 0.36 29.97
N LEU A 725 -2.95 0.21 29.70
CA LEU A 725 -3.82 1.34 29.42
C LEU A 725 -3.98 2.26 30.65
N LEU A 726 -4.13 1.67 31.85
CA LEU A 726 -4.19 2.44 33.09
C LEU A 726 -2.89 3.22 33.35
N ASP A 727 -1.74 2.65 33.03
CA ASP A 727 -0.45 3.30 33.23
C ASP A 727 -0.20 4.44 32.26
N HIS A 728 -0.73 4.35 31.03
CA HIS A 728 -0.76 5.46 30.08
C HIS A 728 -1.78 6.54 30.49
N ALA A 729 -2.93 6.15 31.04
CA ALA A 729 -3.93 7.11 31.51
C ALA A 729 -3.49 7.92 32.74
N LYS A 730 -2.60 7.37 33.58
CA LYS A 730 -2.05 8.06 34.76
C LYS A 730 -1.02 9.14 34.40
N ASP A 731 -0.36 9.02 33.26
CA ASP A 731 0.73 9.90 32.84
C ASP A 731 0.49 10.42 31.42
N PRO A 732 -0.03 11.65 31.25
CA PRO A 732 -0.33 12.23 29.94
C PRO A 732 0.89 12.36 29.01
N SER A 733 2.11 12.26 29.54
CA SER A 733 3.34 12.27 28.74
C SER A 733 3.64 10.93 28.07
N LYS A 734 3.01 9.83 28.52
CA LYS A 734 3.17 8.49 27.94
C LYS A 734 2.30 8.33 26.71
N LYS A 735 2.95 8.25 25.56
CA LYS A 735 2.35 7.91 24.27
C LYS A 735 3.07 6.70 23.67
N PHE A 736 2.35 5.92 22.87
CA PHE A 736 2.97 4.84 22.08
C PHE A 736 3.89 5.40 21.00
N TYR A 737 3.52 6.54 20.43
CA TYR A 737 4.30 7.27 19.45
C TYR A 737 4.65 8.66 19.97
N LYS A 738 5.95 8.96 20.02
CA LYS A 738 6.47 10.27 20.40
C LYS A 738 6.65 11.16 19.19
#